data_AF-A0A1E5JLI5-F1
#
_entry.id   AF-A0A1E5JLI5-F1
#
_cell.length_a   1.000
_cell.length_b   1.000
_cell.length_c   1.000
_cell.angle_alpha   90.00
_cell.angle_beta   90.00
_cell.angle_gamma   90.00
#
_symmetry.space_group_name_H-M   'P 1'
#
loop_
_entity.id
_entity.type
_entity.pdbx_description
1 polymer ?
#
loop_
_entity_poly.entity_id
_entity_poly.type
_entity_poly.pdbx_seq_one_letter_code
_entity_poly.pdbx_strand_id
1 'polypeptide(L)'
;MLKTLIVTLGAAVLSLGAEVSLAENIVCKDYNGNSTTVKPKTITIFNNSENTTIYPVLATSKNEVNEWIQGCFRTTEPYPTKYVYKLYVNEGTGIAPGTSVTITLPLYSELAKDRYITWWNGGRVVLADKNDRLRHINDAALTTSPAGVTCQGQNTECKLSTYSSDVQFPENIYAQLSEYTFGDSIIPPKQSVRILKAENVGYNISYVDHVYMPVAIGPKNNPYIGYSGSAQSLTAFRNHLDSFLKTTIGQDWPVYNLNELKLPGGYNVFAQRSGTLPPEDDVPVKPKDGFPPVLTVLSCIQGKCSEEQKKSLHYGESVQRMQNLWGSCVNWDEDVSKYVTQKINCPQDLKEKLGALQQFFKQNHQQYLRMYADKKCNLTPGLDPVPFSYWEVIKHIYGWVPFNEGCGAGANPLAETKISGWDHAKIQSMYIHDLQYNYTGTNTPAELLFNPYVQLIHDKDYLSMDAYGFSVDDAVGFMSELGDGLIFTVGGTNGLENQQPFNYADGFSVAIGVPQSMVEQVNKPLLKKYGVCAFNEDANDMNCQQVKQNVIMPDNSQIAGFRVGTVASYPIKVRFTDLNDNVYTVVVSTQFAPCPDGMDPSQCPTNKAEIVDKQSCIVTMRNGEKHPKSNEWCQNANPNQQKEKQLTKNYLSFPQPVDFMK
;
A
#
# COMPACT_ATOMS: atom_id res chain seq x y z
N MET A 1 -52.60 2.98 67.50
CA MET A 1 -51.72 1.87 67.95
C MET A 1 -51.19 1.15 66.72
N LEU A 2 -49.93 0.71 66.78
CA LEU A 2 -49.24 -0.24 65.89
C LEU A 2 -48.75 0.22 64.48
N LYS A 3 -47.47 0.59 64.48
CA LYS A 3 -46.36 0.16 63.60
C LYS A 3 -46.69 -0.30 62.16
N THR A 4 -46.17 0.44 61.19
CA THR A 4 -45.87 -0.08 59.85
C THR A 4 -44.36 0.01 59.61
N LEU A 5 -43.78 -1.16 59.35
CA LEU A 5 -42.36 -1.41 59.10
C LEU A 5 -41.95 -0.78 57.76
N ILE A 6 -40.93 0.08 57.75
CA ILE A 6 -40.26 0.52 56.52
C ILE A 6 -39.15 -0.50 56.24
N VAL A 7 -39.28 -1.23 55.14
CA VAL A 7 -38.21 -2.08 54.59
C VAL A 7 -37.47 -1.25 53.55
N THR A 8 -36.24 -0.85 53.87
CA THR A 8 -35.28 -0.26 52.94
C THR A 8 -34.66 -1.37 52.08
N LEU A 9 -35.06 -1.47 50.82
CA LEU A 9 -34.30 -2.20 49.80
C LEU A 9 -33.11 -1.33 49.37
N GLY A 10 -31.90 -1.71 49.77
CA GLY A 10 -30.67 -1.16 49.23
C GLY A 10 -30.41 -1.74 47.85
N ALA A 11 -30.48 -0.90 46.81
CA ALA A 11 -29.99 -1.24 45.48
C ALA A 11 -28.46 -1.18 45.51
N ALA A 12 -27.81 -2.34 45.56
CA ALA A 12 -26.38 -2.46 45.28
C ALA A 12 -26.15 -2.23 43.79
N VAL A 13 -25.73 -1.01 43.43
CA VAL A 13 -25.18 -0.72 42.10
C VAL A 13 -23.82 -1.40 42.04
N LEU A 14 -23.78 -2.61 41.47
CA LEU A 14 -22.55 -3.25 41.01
C LEU A 14 -22.02 -2.45 39.81
N SER A 15 -21.15 -1.49 40.08
CA SER A 15 -20.30 -0.87 39.08
C SER A 15 -19.30 -1.93 38.59
N LEU A 16 -19.66 -2.64 37.52
CA LEU A 16 -18.72 -3.38 36.68
C LEU A 16 -17.82 -2.34 35.99
N GLY A 17 -16.73 -1.97 36.66
CA GLY A 17 -15.63 -1.29 36.01
C GLY A 17 -15.00 -2.27 35.02
N ALA A 18 -15.27 -2.09 33.74
CA ALA A 18 -14.39 -2.63 32.72
C ALA A 18 -13.03 -1.95 32.93
N GLU A 19 -12.03 -2.70 33.39
CA GLU A 19 -10.63 -2.27 33.32
C GLU A 19 -10.32 -2.10 31.83
N VAL A 20 -10.43 -0.87 31.34
CA VAL A 20 -9.90 -0.49 30.04
C VAL A 20 -8.38 -0.51 30.23
N SER A 21 -7.77 -1.67 29.97
CA SER A 21 -6.32 -1.75 29.77
C SER A 21 -5.98 -0.71 28.71
N LEU A 22 -5.17 0.29 29.06
CA LEU A 22 -4.67 1.26 28.09
C LEU A 22 -3.57 0.58 27.26
N ALA A 23 -3.46 0.95 25.99
CA ALA A 23 -2.36 0.49 25.16
C ALA A 23 -1.04 1.04 25.70
N GLU A 24 -0.01 0.19 25.74
CA GLU A 24 1.22 0.51 26.45
C GLU A 24 2.16 1.37 25.59
N ASN A 25 2.70 2.43 26.18
CA ASN A 25 3.79 3.18 25.59
C ASN A 25 5.09 2.39 25.74
N ILE A 26 5.91 2.34 24.68
CA ILE A 26 7.18 1.62 24.72
C ILE A 26 8.34 2.59 24.95
N VAL A 27 9.23 2.25 25.88
CA VAL A 27 10.46 3.02 26.10
C VAL A 27 11.54 2.52 25.15
N CYS A 28 11.89 3.34 24.18
CA CYS A 28 13.00 3.12 23.25
C CYS A 28 14.19 4.03 23.61
N LYS A 29 15.25 3.93 22.81
CA LYS A 29 16.44 4.76 22.91
C LYS A 29 16.52 5.72 21.73
N ASP A 30 16.77 6.99 22.02
CA ASP A 30 16.92 8.04 21.01
C ASP A 30 18.28 7.96 20.31
N TYR A 31 18.53 8.94 19.43
CA TYR A 31 19.79 9.10 18.70
C TYR A 31 21.03 9.10 19.61
N ASN A 32 20.91 9.66 20.82
CA ASN A 32 21.98 9.80 21.82
C ASN A 32 22.00 8.64 22.84
N GLY A 33 21.10 7.65 22.71
CA GLY A 33 20.98 6.54 23.66
C GLY A 33 20.18 6.87 24.93
N ASN A 34 19.54 8.05 25.00
CA ASN A 34 18.65 8.38 26.10
C ASN A 34 17.30 7.68 25.94
N SER A 35 16.62 7.41 27.06
CA SER A 35 15.28 6.84 27.02
C SER A 35 14.28 7.84 26.40
N THR A 36 13.49 7.38 25.45
CA THR A 36 12.39 8.13 24.82
C THR A 36 11.13 7.27 24.76
N THR A 37 9.97 7.92 24.82
CA THR A 37 8.68 7.23 24.84
C THR A 37 8.08 7.18 23.44
N VAL A 38 7.76 5.98 22.98
CA VAL A 38 7.08 5.72 21.71
C VAL A 38 5.63 5.39 22.00
N LYS A 39 4.73 6.22 21.46
CA LYS A 39 3.28 6.03 21.59
C LYS A 39 2.80 4.92 20.66
N PRO A 40 1.73 4.19 21.02
CA PRO A 40 1.11 3.22 20.13
C PRO A 40 0.49 3.90 18.90
N LYS A 41 0.29 3.10 17.85
CA LYS A 41 -0.42 3.51 16.61
C LYS A 41 -1.78 2.84 16.56
N THR A 42 -2.69 3.36 15.74
CA THR A 42 -4.05 2.79 15.62
C THR A 42 -4.35 2.26 14.22
N ILE A 43 -5.18 1.23 14.16
CA ILE A 43 -5.86 0.78 12.95
C ILE A 43 -7.35 0.89 13.22
N THR A 44 -8.02 1.80 12.51
CA THR A 44 -9.47 1.99 12.61
C THR A 44 -10.12 1.38 11.37
N ILE A 45 -11.20 0.62 11.54
CA ILE A 45 -11.88 -0.08 10.45
C ILE A 45 -13.36 0.29 10.51
N PHE A 46 -13.85 0.96 9.47
CA PHE A 46 -15.27 1.26 9.28
C PHE A 46 -15.89 0.32 8.26
N ASN A 47 -17.02 -0.28 8.63
CA ASN A 47 -17.84 -1.02 7.68
C ASN A 47 -18.93 -0.08 7.13
N ASN A 48 -18.69 0.52 5.97
CA ASN A 48 -19.62 1.40 5.28
C ASN A 48 -20.50 0.64 4.26
N SER A 49 -20.37 -0.68 4.17
CA SER A 49 -21.22 -1.48 3.30
C SER A 49 -22.69 -1.41 3.75
N GLU A 50 -23.61 -1.64 2.83
CA GLU A 50 -25.05 -1.47 3.06
C GLU A 50 -25.65 -2.61 3.92
N ASN A 51 -25.19 -3.85 3.69
CA ASN A 51 -25.83 -5.05 4.22
C ASN A 51 -24.86 -6.21 4.52
N THR A 52 -23.55 -5.97 4.47
CA THR A 52 -22.54 -7.01 4.60
C THR A 52 -21.77 -6.86 5.91
N THR A 53 -21.75 -7.89 6.73
CA THR A 53 -20.80 -7.96 7.86
C THR A 53 -19.40 -8.24 7.32
N ILE A 54 -18.40 -7.55 7.85
CA ILE A 54 -16.99 -7.84 7.53
C ILE A 54 -16.27 -8.46 8.73
N TYR A 55 -15.25 -9.26 8.46
CA TYR A 55 -14.48 -10.04 9.43
C TYR A 55 -13.00 -9.63 9.36
N PRO A 56 -12.59 -8.58 10.10
CA PRO A 56 -11.22 -8.10 10.06
C PRO A 56 -10.26 -9.01 10.79
N VAL A 57 -9.09 -9.24 10.19
CA VAL A 57 -7.96 -9.92 10.84
C VAL A 57 -6.67 -9.16 10.56
N LEU A 58 -5.92 -8.84 11.60
CA LEU A 58 -4.57 -8.30 11.46
C LEU A 58 -3.57 -9.45 11.52
N ALA A 59 -2.55 -9.45 10.68
CA ALA A 59 -1.49 -10.45 10.74
C ALA A 59 -0.10 -9.83 10.65
N THR A 60 0.85 -10.36 11.41
CA THR A 60 2.27 -10.02 11.30
C THR A 60 2.98 -10.92 10.29
N SER A 61 4.27 -10.70 10.07
CA SER A 61 5.12 -11.55 9.23
C SER A 61 6.24 -12.21 10.05
N LYS A 62 6.84 -13.28 9.50
CA LYS A 62 8.07 -13.88 10.04
C LYS A 62 9.28 -13.05 9.58
N ASN A 63 10.31 -12.98 10.42
CA ASN A 63 11.58 -12.34 10.07
C ASN A 63 12.73 -12.94 10.90
N GLU A 64 13.91 -13.06 10.28
CA GLU A 64 15.13 -13.48 10.97
C GLU A 64 15.77 -12.34 11.77
N VAL A 65 15.57 -11.10 11.30
CA VAL A 65 16.05 -9.88 11.95
C VAL A 65 14.89 -8.91 12.09
N ASN A 66 14.67 -8.45 13.31
CA ASN A 66 13.63 -7.48 13.63
C ASN A 66 14.24 -6.09 13.80
N GLU A 67 14.29 -5.36 12.69
CA GLU A 67 14.93 -4.05 12.61
C GLU A 67 14.25 -3.01 13.51
N TRP A 68 12.95 -3.16 13.81
CA TRP A 68 12.21 -2.25 14.71
C TRP A 68 12.67 -2.41 16.16
N ILE A 69 12.88 -3.65 16.62
CA ILE A 69 13.42 -3.92 17.95
C ILE A 69 14.88 -3.45 18.03
N GLN A 70 15.69 -3.69 16.99
CA GLN A 70 17.05 -3.15 16.90
C GLN A 70 17.07 -1.63 16.99
N GLY A 71 16.19 -0.94 16.26
CA GLY A 71 16.07 0.51 16.26
C GLY A 71 15.60 1.07 17.61
N CYS A 72 14.67 0.38 18.26
CA CYS A 72 14.16 0.78 19.59
C CYS A 72 15.22 0.60 20.69
N PHE A 73 15.95 -0.52 20.68
CA PHE A 73 16.94 -0.83 21.72
C PHE A 73 18.36 -0.36 21.39
N ARG A 74 18.60 0.15 20.17
CA ARG A 74 19.92 0.57 19.66
C ARG A 74 20.94 -0.57 19.72
N THR A 75 20.57 -1.72 19.16
CA THR A 75 21.35 -2.96 19.21
C THR A 75 21.45 -3.63 17.84
N THR A 76 22.39 -4.55 17.69
CA THR A 76 22.58 -5.40 16.51
C THR A 76 22.05 -6.82 16.71
N GLU A 77 21.54 -7.15 17.90
CA GLU A 77 20.93 -8.46 18.17
C GLU A 77 19.69 -8.68 17.26
N PRO A 78 19.48 -9.89 16.72
CA PRO A 78 18.51 -10.11 15.64
C PRO A 78 17.03 -10.11 16.07
N TYR A 79 16.70 -10.63 17.26
CA TYR A 79 15.31 -10.77 17.76
C TYR A 79 14.31 -11.36 16.74
N PRO A 80 14.52 -12.60 16.25
CA PRO A 80 13.70 -13.17 15.19
C PRO A 80 12.22 -13.34 15.57
N THR A 81 11.33 -13.01 14.63
CA THR A 81 9.90 -13.29 14.72
C THR A 81 9.61 -14.62 14.03
N LYS A 82 9.44 -15.69 14.82
CA LYS A 82 9.34 -17.07 14.30
C LYS A 82 7.96 -17.47 13.77
N TYR A 83 6.91 -16.76 14.16
CA TYR A 83 5.52 -17.08 13.81
C TYR A 83 4.83 -15.89 13.15
N VAL A 84 3.84 -16.19 12.34
CA VAL A 84 2.80 -15.23 11.95
C VAL A 84 1.82 -15.12 13.10
N TYR A 85 1.66 -13.95 13.68
CA TYR A 85 0.64 -13.71 14.70
C TYR A 85 -0.59 -13.10 14.05
N LYS A 86 -1.75 -13.69 14.31
CA LYS A 86 -3.06 -13.27 13.75
C LYS A 86 -3.94 -12.76 14.87
N LEU A 87 -4.48 -11.57 14.71
CA LEU A 87 -5.37 -10.90 15.65
C LEU A 87 -6.75 -10.75 15.00
N TYR A 88 -7.69 -11.59 15.41
CA TYR A 88 -9.06 -11.61 14.91
C TYR A 88 -9.90 -10.60 15.68
N VAL A 89 -10.65 -9.78 14.96
CA VAL A 89 -11.62 -8.85 15.55
C VAL A 89 -13.00 -9.49 15.53
N ASN A 90 -13.63 -9.58 16.70
CA ASN A 90 -14.96 -10.15 16.88
C ASN A 90 -15.09 -11.52 16.19
N GLU A 91 -14.13 -12.41 16.43
CA GLU A 91 -14.02 -13.71 15.74
C GLU A 91 -15.38 -14.44 15.63
N GLY A 92 -15.73 -14.87 14.42
CA GLY A 92 -17.00 -15.54 14.13
C GLY A 92 -18.22 -14.61 13.99
N THR A 93 -18.17 -13.40 14.54
CA THR A 93 -19.30 -12.44 14.52
C THR A 93 -19.07 -11.22 13.63
N GLY A 94 -17.81 -10.78 13.48
CA GLY A 94 -17.41 -9.67 12.62
C GLY A 94 -17.88 -8.29 13.11
N ILE A 95 -17.88 -7.32 12.20
CA ILE A 95 -18.40 -5.96 12.42
C ILE A 95 -19.49 -5.67 11.39
N ALA A 96 -20.66 -5.28 11.88
CA ALA A 96 -21.86 -5.07 11.07
C ALA A 96 -21.80 -3.74 10.26
N PRO A 97 -22.63 -3.58 9.21
CA PRO A 97 -22.84 -2.31 8.51
C PRO A 97 -23.05 -1.12 9.46
N GLY A 98 -22.40 0.01 9.16
CA GLY A 98 -22.52 1.26 9.93
C GLY A 98 -21.80 1.25 11.28
N THR A 99 -21.02 0.21 11.59
CA THR A 99 -20.22 0.11 12.81
C THR A 99 -18.73 0.21 12.51
N SER A 100 -17.93 0.47 13.54
CA SER A 100 -16.48 0.54 13.39
C SER A 100 -15.75 0.03 14.62
N VAL A 101 -14.47 -0.29 14.45
CA VAL A 101 -13.56 -0.69 15.52
C VAL A 101 -12.25 0.07 15.39
N THR A 102 -11.62 0.40 16.52
CA THR A 102 -10.28 0.97 16.58
C THR A 102 -9.41 0.03 17.41
N ILE A 103 -8.39 -0.52 16.78
CA ILE A 103 -7.37 -1.34 17.41
C ILE A 103 -6.17 -0.44 17.70
N THR A 104 -5.68 -0.45 18.93
CA THR A 104 -4.47 0.29 19.30
C THR A 104 -3.33 -0.69 19.52
N LEU A 105 -2.23 -0.48 18.80
CA LEU A 105 -1.09 -1.39 18.71
C LEU A 105 0.17 -0.71 19.26
N PRO A 106 0.82 -1.29 20.30
CA PRO A 106 2.14 -0.86 20.72
C PRO A 106 3.17 -1.22 19.63
N LEU A 107 4.40 -0.71 19.75
CA LEU A 107 5.50 -1.11 18.85
C LEU A 107 5.66 -2.64 18.82
N TYR A 108 5.65 -3.25 20.01
CA TYR A 108 5.69 -4.69 20.20
C TYR A 108 4.97 -5.11 21.47
N SER A 109 4.64 -6.40 21.57
CA SER A 109 4.24 -7.08 22.80
C SER A 109 5.27 -8.15 23.14
N GLU A 110 5.80 -8.16 24.37
CA GLU A 110 6.72 -9.20 24.82
C GLU A 110 5.95 -10.45 25.26
N LEU A 111 6.28 -11.61 24.69
CA LEU A 111 5.65 -12.89 25.01
C LEU A 111 6.44 -13.68 26.06
N ALA A 112 7.75 -13.51 26.03
CA ALA A 112 8.72 -14.00 27.00
C ALA A 112 10.01 -13.21 26.78
N LYS A 113 10.98 -13.36 27.68
CA LYS A 113 12.30 -12.74 27.53
C LYS A 113 12.84 -12.93 26.11
N ASP A 114 13.13 -11.79 25.45
CA ASP A 114 13.69 -11.69 24.10
C ASP A 114 12.81 -12.27 22.97
N ARG A 115 11.51 -12.52 23.23
CA ARG A 115 10.53 -12.95 22.23
C ARG A 115 9.38 -11.96 22.14
N TYR A 116 9.22 -11.36 20.96
CA TYR A 116 8.28 -10.28 20.73
C TYR A 116 7.29 -10.61 19.61
N ILE A 117 6.08 -10.07 19.72
CA ILE A 117 5.24 -9.78 18.55
C ILE A 117 5.50 -8.34 18.17
N THR A 118 5.99 -8.08 16.97
CA THR A 118 6.18 -6.69 16.49
C THR A 118 5.05 -6.32 15.56
N TRP A 119 4.18 -5.42 16.02
CA TRP A 119 2.98 -5.04 15.31
C TRP A 119 3.24 -4.03 14.19
N TRP A 120 4.39 -3.35 14.21
CA TRP A 120 4.71 -2.23 13.33
C TRP A 120 5.52 -2.64 12.07
N ASN A 121 6.12 -3.83 12.06
CA ASN A 121 7.07 -4.24 11.02
C ASN A 121 6.40 -5.15 9.98
N GLY A 122 5.76 -4.55 8.96
CA GLY A 122 5.23 -5.28 7.80
C GLY A 122 4.08 -6.25 8.14
N GLY A 123 2.92 -5.68 8.47
CA GLY A 123 1.68 -6.41 8.76
C GLY A 123 0.66 -6.37 7.62
N ARG A 124 -0.39 -7.17 7.75
CA ARG A 124 -1.55 -7.22 6.85
C ARG A 124 -2.82 -6.89 7.61
N VAL A 125 -3.70 -6.14 6.98
CA VAL A 125 -5.12 -6.05 7.37
C VAL A 125 -5.92 -6.83 6.33
N VAL A 126 -6.46 -7.95 6.75
CA VAL A 126 -7.30 -8.83 5.94
C VAL A 126 -8.75 -8.44 6.21
N LEU A 127 -9.43 -7.96 5.17
CA LEU A 127 -10.83 -7.56 5.24
C LEU A 127 -11.65 -8.57 4.44
N ALA A 128 -12.35 -9.43 5.16
CA ALA A 128 -13.18 -10.48 4.58
C ALA A 128 -14.67 -10.17 4.75
N ASP A 129 -15.51 -10.64 3.84
CA ASP A 129 -16.97 -10.57 3.95
C ASP A 129 -17.60 -11.94 4.29
N LYS A 130 -16.75 -12.96 4.49
CA LYS A 130 -17.11 -14.27 5.05
C LYS A 130 -16.08 -14.71 6.07
N ASN A 131 -16.56 -15.41 7.10
CA ASN A 131 -15.68 -16.00 8.12
C ASN A 131 -15.05 -17.34 7.67
N ASP A 132 -15.46 -17.87 6.52
CA ASP A 132 -15.02 -19.16 6.02
C ASP A 132 -13.51 -19.18 5.78
N ARG A 133 -12.82 -20.19 6.31
CA ARG A 133 -11.37 -20.46 6.12
C ARG A 133 -10.43 -19.35 6.61
N LEU A 134 -10.93 -18.33 7.33
CA LEU A 134 -10.07 -17.28 7.88
C LEU A 134 -9.14 -17.77 8.98
N ARG A 135 -9.55 -18.77 9.77
CA ARG A 135 -8.71 -19.42 10.76
C ARG A 135 -8.32 -20.81 10.30
N HIS A 136 -7.02 -21.10 10.32
CA HIS A 136 -6.52 -22.42 9.97
C HIS A 136 -6.65 -23.36 11.17
N ILE A 137 -6.89 -24.65 10.94
CA ILE A 137 -7.10 -25.64 12.01
C ILE A 137 -5.86 -25.80 12.92
N ASN A 138 -4.67 -25.58 12.35
CA ASN A 138 -3.40 -25.64 13.07
C ASN A 138 -2.98 -24.30 13.71
N ASP A 139 -3.79 -23.24 13.60
CA ASP A 139 -3.49 -21.98 14.29
C ASP A 139 -3.62 -22.18 15.81
N ALA A 140 -2.54 -21.90 16.54
CA ALA A 140 -2.48 -22.11 17.98
C ALA A 140 -2.91 -20.83 18.73
N ALA A 141 -3.95 -20.93 19.55
CA ALA A 141 -4.42 -19.82 20.36
C ALA A 141 -3.35 -19.42 21.39
N LEU A 142 -3.13 -18.12 21.57
CA LEU A 142 -2.32 -17.61 22.68
C LEU A 142 -3.16 -17.66 23.96
N THR A 143 -2.56 -18.19 25.04
CA THR A 143 -3.22 -18.30 26.35
C THR A 143 -3.39 -16.97 27.05
N THR A 144 -2.57 -15.96 26.70
CA THR A 144 -2.64 -14.61 27.21
C THR A 144 -2.76 -13.62 26.06
N SER A 145 -3.64 -12.64 26.20
CA SER A 145 -3.72 -11.52 25.27
C SER A 145 -2.37 -10.80 25.22
N PRO A 146 -1.88 -10.43 24.02
CA PRO A 146 -0.64 -9.68 23.91
C PRO A 146 -0.70 -8.37 24.69
N ALA A 147 0.31 -8.12 25.52
CA ALA A 147 0.38 -6.91 26.35
C ALA A 147 0.29 -5.64 25.49
N GLY A 148 -0.45 -4.64 25.98
CA GLY A 148 -0.58 -3.33 25.35
C GLY A 148 -1.46 -3.26 24.11
N VAL A 149 -2.00 -4.37 23.61
CA VAL A 149 -2.98 -4.36 22.49
C VAL A 149 -4.38 -4.13 23.04
N THR A 150 -5.11 -3.16 22.48
CA THR A 150 -6.47 -2.83 22.93
C THR A 150 -7.40 -2.65 21.74
N CYS A 151 -8.70 -2.80 21.96
CA CYS A 151 -9.69 -2.51 20.94
C CYS A 151 -10.94 -1.85 21.52
N GLN A 152 -11.51 -0.94 20.74
CA GLN A 152 -12.73 -0.22 21.06
C GLN A 152 -13.67 -0.23 19.86
N GLY A 153 -14.92 -0.61 20.07
CA GLY A 153 -15.96 -0.58 19.04
C GLY A 153 -16.84 0.68 19.16
N GLN A 154 -17.27 1.20 18.02
CA GLN A 154 -18.30 2.23 17.92
C GLN A 154 -19.57 1.56 17.35
N ASN A 155 -20.64 1.60 18.14
CA ASN A 155 -21.91 0.90 17.85
C ASN A 155 -21.77 -0.62 17.66
N THR A 156 -20.67 -1.21 18.14
CA THR A 156 -20.41 -2.65 18.15
C THR A 156 -19.47 -2.98 19.31
N GLU A 157 -19.42 -4.24 19.74
CA GLU A 157 -18.38 -4.69 20.66
C GLU A 157 -17.02 -4.75 19.93
N CYS A 158 -15.92 -4.72 20.68
CA CYS A 158 -14.64 -5.14 20.13
C CYS A 158 -13.94 -6.15 21.04
N LYS A 159 -13.89 -7.40 20.60
CA LYS A 159 -13.19 -8.51 21.24
C LYS A 159 -12.08 -8.99 20.33
N LEU A 160 -10.93 -9.31 20.92
CA LEU A 160 -9.75 -9.76 20.19
C LEU A 160 -9.41 -11.20 20.57
N SER A 161 -9.20 -12.04 19.55
CA SER A 161 -8.59 -13.37 19.70
C SER A 161 -7.22 -13.36 19.02
N THR A 162 -6.18 -13.90 19.66
CA THR A 162 -4.84 -13.95 19.08
C THR A 162 -4.36 -15.38 18.89
N TYR A 163 -3.78 -15.64 17.72
CA TYR A 163 -3.24 -16.93 17.34
C TYR A 163 -1.80 -16.78 16.80
N SER A 164 -0.99 -17.81 16.99
CA SER A 164 0.28 -17.99 16.28
C SER A 164 0.12 -19.05 15.19
N SER A 165 0.75 -18.83 14.04
CA SER A 165 0.71 -19.70 12.88
C SER A 165 2.07 -19.80 12.21
N ASP A 166 2.30 -20.91 11.52
CA ASP A 166 3.47 -21.07 10.66
C ASP A 166 3.27 -20.54 9.24
N VAL A 167 2.03 -20.25 8.87
CA VAL A 167 1.64 -19.85 7.52
C VAL A 167 0.83 -18.57 7.52
N GLN A 168 0.93 -17.82 6.43
CA GLN A 168 0.00 -16.73 6.14
C GLN A 168 -1.37 -17.27 5.71
N PHE A 169 -2.30 -16.37 5.42
CA PHE A 169 -3.62 -16.74 4.89
C PHE A 169 -3.50 -17.44 3.52
N PRO A 170 -4.30 -18.48 3.27
CA PRO A 170 -4.34 -19.13 1.97
C PRO A 170 -5.04 -18.26 0.92
N GLU A 171 -4.77 -18.53 -0.35
CA GLU A 171 -5.33 -17.83 -1.52
C GLU A 171 -6.87 -17.88 -1.60
N ASN A 172 -7.47 -18.96 -1.07
CA ASN A 172 -8.89 -19.28 -1.18
C ASN A 172 -9.76 -18.61 -0.11
N ILE A 173 -9.26 -17.62 0.62
CA ILE A 173 -10.10 -16.81 1.53
C ILE A 173 -10.88 -15.73 0.78
N TYR A 174 -12.05 -15.42 1.31
CA TYR A 174 -12.97 -14.38 0.85
C TYR A 174 -12.56 -13.00 1.35
N ALA A 175 -11.36 -12.53 0.97
CA ALA A 175 -10.81 -11.30 1.52
C ALA A 175 -10.01 -10.46 0.53
N GLN A 176 -10.06 -9.15 0.75
CA GLN A 176 -9.09 -8.22 0.18
C GLN A 176 -7.89 -8.11 1.12
N LEU A 177 -6.69 -8.18 0.54
CA LEU A 177 -5.44 -8.00 1.26
C LEU A 177 -5.00 -6.53 1.18
N SER A 178 -4.60 -6.00 2.32
CA SER A 178 -3.93 -4.71 2.45
C SER A 178 -2.79 -4.82 3.43
N GLU A 179 -1.78 -3.98 3.26
CA GLU A 179 -0.53 -4.06 4.00
C GLU A 179 -0.28 -2.74 4.73
N TYR A 180 0.42 -2.83 5.86
CA TYR A 180 0.83 -1.68 6.63
C TYR A 180 2.19 -1.87 7.30
N THR A 181 2.87 -0.76 7.51
CA THR A 181 4.11 -0.67 8.28
C THR A 181 4.05 0.61 9.10
N PHE A 182 4.37 0.59 10.38
CA PHE A 182 4.39 1.80 11.21
C PHE A 182 5.80 2.19 11.56
N GLY A 183 6.15 3.45 11.33
CA GLY A 183 7.51 3.94 11.45
C GLY A 183 8.47 3.29 10.46
N ASP A 184 9.75 3.49 10.71
CA ASP A 184 10.89 2.98 9.96
C ASP A 184 12.06 2.72 10.92
N SER A 185 13.07 1.96 10.48
CA SER A 185 14.28 1.70 11.25
C SER A 185 15.52 1.85 10.38
N ILE A 186 16.22 2.97 10.56
CA ILE A 186 17.35 3.34 9.71
C ILE A 186 18.67 3.28 10.49
N ILE A 187 19.78 3.11 9.77
CA ILE A 187 21.13 3.38 10.32
C ILE A 187 21.47 4.84 9.99
N PRO A 188 21.53 5.75 10.97
CA PRO A 188 21.89 7.13 10.70
C PRO A 188 23.31 7.26 10.14
N PRO A 189 23.59 8.31 9.35
CA PRO A 189 24.96 8.60 8.93
C PRO A 189 25.91 8.64 10.11
N LYS A 190 27.12 8.05 9.93
CA LYS A 190 28.18 7.97 10.96
C LYS A 190 27.83 7.11 12.19
N GLN A 191 26.72 6.38 12.18
CA GLN A 191 26.40 5.40 13.22
C GLN A 191 26.45 3.96 12.70
N SER A 192 26.62 2.99 13.60
CA SER A 192 26.64 1.55 13.28
C SER A 192 25.40 0.80 13.78
N VAL A 193 24.55 1.47 14.55
CA VAL A 193 23.32 0.91 15.14
C VAL A 193 22.09 1.68 14.64
N ARG A 194 20.99 0.96 14.48
CA ARG A 194 19.73 1.53 13.99
C ARG A 194 19.11 2.52 14.98
N ILE A 195 18.21 3.36 14.48
CA ILE A 195 17.28 4.17 15.26
C ILE A 195 15.87 3.95 14.75
N LEU A 196 14.91 3.84 15.67
CA LEU A 196 13.50 3.84 15.32
C LEU A 196 13.03 5.26 14.94
N LYS A 197 12.40 5.37 13.78
CA LYS A 197 11.70 6.56 13.29
C LYS A 197 10.19 6.30 13.34
N ALA A 198 9.51 6.75 14.39
CA ALA A 198 8.11 6.38 14.65
C ALA A 198 7.07 7.23 13.90
N GLU A 199 7.50 8.22 13.12
CA GLU A 199 6.64 9.29 12.61
C GLU A 199 5.63 8.86 11.54
N ASN A 200 6.05 8.01 10.60
CA ASN A 200 5.23 7.70 9.43
C ASN A 200 4.35 6.47 9.63
N VAL A 201 3.30 6.40 8.82
CA VAL A 201 2.51 5.20 8.56
C VAL A 201 2.65 4.85 7.09
N GLY A 202 3.12 3.64 6.85
CA GLY A 202 3.27 3.00 5.56
C GLY A 202 2.06 2.14 5.25
N TYR A 203 1.53 2.19 4.03
CA TYR A 203 0.38 1.39 3.62
C TYR A 203 0.25 1.25 2.10
N ASN A 204 -0.42 0.17 1.69
CA ASN A 204 -0.80 -0.12 0.31
C ASN A 204 -1.94 -1.14 0.29
N ILE A 205 -2.63 -1.22 -0.85
CA ILE A 205 -3.62 -2.27 -1.12
C ILE A 205 -3.03 -3.16 -2.21
N SER A 206 -2.97 -4.48 -1.95
CA SER A 206 -2.40 -5.43 -2.90
C SER A 206 -3.44 -5.87 -3.93
N TYR A 207 -3.82 -4.96 -4.85
CA TYR A 207 -4.53 -5.37 -6.07
C TYR A 207 -3.59 -6.02 -7.09
N VAL A 208 -2.28 -6.03 -6.84
CA VAL A 208 -1.30 -6.83 -7.59
C VAL A 208 -1.59 -8.32 -7.49
N ASP A 209 -1.93 -8.80 -6.29
CA ASP A 209 -2.25 -10.21 -6.06
C ASP A 209 -3.63 -10.55 -6.61
N HIS A 210 -4.64 -9.80 -6.16
CA HIS A 210 -6.03 -10.00 -6.54
C HIS A 210 -6.93 -8.82 -6.19
N VAL A 211 -8.08 -8.76 -6.86
CA VAL A 211 -9.17 -7.85 -6.57
C VAL A 211 -10.41 -8.60 -6.09
N TYR A 212 -10.94 -8.16 -4.95
CA TYR A 212 -12.09 -8.81 -4.29
C TYR A 212 -13.15 -7.82 -3.78
N MET A 213 -12.73 -6.80 -3.03
CA MET A 213 -13.65 -5.93 -2.29
C MET A 213 -13.13 -4.48 -2.27
N PRO A 214 -14.01 -3.45 -2.31
CA PRO A 214 -13.59 -2.06 -2.23
C PRO A 214 -13.08 -1.73 -0.83
N VAL A 215 -11.77 -1.53 -0.73
CA VAL A 215 -11.09 -1.04 0.48
C VAL A 215 -10.45 0.31 0.16
N ALA A 216 -10.66 1.29 1.04
CA ALA A 216 -9.95 2.57 1.02
C ALA A 216 -9.17 2.79 2.32
N ILE A 217 -7.93 3.26 2.21
CA ILE A 217 -6.99 3.47 3.33
C ILE A 217 -6.51 4.91 3.34
N GLY A 218 -6.60 5.58 4.49
CA GLY A 218 -6.00 6.91 4.70
C GLY A 218 -5.24 6.99 6.03
N PRO A 219 -4.30 7.93 6.18
CA PRO A 219 -3.60 8.15 7.44
C PRO A 219 -4.52 8.83 8.46
N LYS A 220 -4.31 8.52 9.74
CA LYS A 220 -4.98 9.17 10.87
C LYS A 220 -4.16 10.36 11.37
N ASN A 221 -4.84 11.43 11.76
CA ASN A 221 -4.30 12.72 12.16
C ASN A 221 -3.48 13.41 11.04
N ASN A 222 -3.88 13.18 9.78
CA ASN A 222 -3.31 13.85 8.62
C ASN A 222 -4.37 14.00 7.52
N PRO A 223 -5.28 14.98 7.65
CA PRO A 223 -6.42 15.16 6.75
C PRO A 223 -6.03 15.68 5.35
N TYR A 224 -4.74 15.89 5.10
CA TYR A 224 -4.24 16.48 3.86
C TYR A 224 -3.75 15.43 2.85
N ILE A 225 -3.92 14.15 3.16
CA ILE A 225 -3.56 13.04 2.29
C ILE A 225 -4.84 12.30 1.91
N GLY A 226 -5.14 12.22 0.62
CA GLY A 226 -6.27 11.43 0.11
C GLY A 226 -6.12 9.94 0.40
N TYR A 227 -7.19 9.16 0.24
CA TYR A 227 -7.14 7.72 0.46
C TYR A 227 -6.57 6.97 -0.75
N SER A 228 -5.87 5.86 -0.53
CA SER A 228 -5.56 4.89 -1.59
C SER A 228 -6.64 3.81 -1.66
N GLY A 229 -6.97 3.32 -2.87
CA GLY A 229 -7.92 2.22 -3.07
C GLY A 229 -9.26 2.61 -3.67
N SER A 230 -10.33 1.99 -3.19
CA SER A 230 -11.70 2.22 -3.65
C SER A 230 -12.67 2.38 -2.50
N ALA A 231 -13.45 3.46 -2.57
CA ALA A 231 -14.58 3.71 -1.69
C ALA A 231 -15.92 3.44 -2.39
N GLN A 232 -15.93 2.76 -3.55
CA GLN A 232 -17.18 2.35 -4.21
C GLN A 232 -18.03 1.48 -3.27
N SER A 233 -19.35 1.50 -3.43
CA SER A 233 -20.21 0.54 -2.73
C SER A 233 -19.86 -0.88 -3.16
N LEU A 234 -20.03 -1.85 -2.25
CA LEU A 234 -19.74 -3.26 -2.53
C LEU A 234 -20.48 -3.78 -3.77
N THR A 235 -21.74 -3.37 -3.94
CA THR A 235 -22.57 -3.74 -5.09
C THR A 235 -22.02 -3.17 -6.40
N ALA A 236 -21.70 -1.86 -6.44
CA ALA A 236 -21.15 -1.23 -7.63
C ALA A 236 -19.80 -1.87 -8.03
N PHE A 237 -18.94 -2.10 -7.05
CA PHE A 237 -17.65 -2.74 -7.25
C PHE A 237 -17.77 -4.14 -7.87
N ARG A 238 -18.63 -5.00 -7.30
CA ARG A 238 -18.88 -6.35 -7.84
C ARG A 238 -19.51 -6.32 -9.23
N ASN A 239 -20.38 -5.36 -9.52
CA ASN A 239 -20.94 -5.17 -10.85
C ASN A 239 -19.88 -4.80 -11.89
N HIS A 240 -18.88 -3.98 -11.53
CA HIS A 240 -17.76 -3.67 -12.41
C HIS A 240 -16.88 -4.91 -12.69
N LEU A 241 -16.58 -5.72 -11.67
CA LEU A 241 -15.87 -6.99 -11.86
C LEU A 241 -16.63 -7.93 -12.83
N ASP A 242 -17.93 -8.10 -12.63
CA ASP A 242 -18.77 -8.93 -13.52
C ASP A 242 -18.88 -8.35 -14.93
N SER A 243 -18.97 -7.02 -15.06
CA SER A 243 -19.03 -6.34 -16.36
C SER A 243 -17.73 -6.52 -17.15
N PHE A 244 -16.57 -6.41 -16.49
CA PHE A 244 -15.27 -6.68 -17.10
C PHE A 244 -15.20 -8.06 -17.73
N LEU A 245 -15.65 -9.10 -17.00
CA LEU A 245 -15.65 -10.50 -17.47
C LEU A 245 -16.55 -10.74 -18.68
N LYS A 246 -17.49 -9.85 -18.96
CA LYS A 246 -18.41 -9.91 -20.11
C LYS A 246 -17.89 -9.15 -21.33
N THR A 247 -16.82 -8.39 -21.19
CA THR A 247 -16.20 -7.69 -22.33
C THR A 247 -15.31 -8.62 -23.12
N THR A 248 -15.04 -8.29 -24.39
CA THR A 248 -14.05 -9.02 -25.18
C THR A 248 -12.71 -9.09 -24.45
N ILE A 249 -12.29 -8.01 -23.78
CA ILE A 249 -10.98 -7.87 -23.11
C ILE A 249 -10.89 -8.79 -21.90
N GLY A 250 -11.89 -8.78 -21.01
CA GLY A 250 -11.92 -9.60 -19.79
C GLY A 250 -12.53 -11.00 -19.98
N GLN A 251 -12.95 -11.35 -21.20
CA GLN A 251 -13.62 -12.61 -21.50
C GLN A 251 -12.84 -13.83 -20.98
N ASP A 252 -13.50 -14.59 -20.11
CA ASP A 252 -12.94 -15.74 -19.40
C ASP A 252 -11.57 -15.44 -18.75
N TRP A 253 -11.38 -14.22 -18.23
CA TRP A 253 -10.30 -13.95 -17.28
C TRP A 253 -10.42 -14.97 -16.13
N PRO A 254 -9.30 -15.55 -15.66
CA PRO A 254 -9.34 -16.50 -14.56
C PRO A 254 -10.00 -15.88 -13.32
N VAL A 255 -10.65 -16.73 -12.54
CA VAL A 255 -11.24 -16.37 -11.24
C VAL A 255 -10.75 -17.39 -10.23
N TYR A 256 -10.64 -16.98 -8.97
CA TYR A 256 -10.44 -17.94 -7.89
C TYR A 256 -11.66 -18.86 -7.79
N ASN A 257 -11.44 -20.13 -7.46
CA ASN A 257 -12.47 -21.13 -7.29
C ASN A 257 -13.29 -20.89 -6.01
N LEU A 258 -14.12 -19.85 -6.06
CA LEU A 258 -14.91 -19.30 -4.97
C LEU A 258 -16.32 -18.97 -5.47
N ASN A 259 -17.29 -18.96 -4.55
CA ASN A 259 -18.68 -18.58 -4.85
C ASN A 259 -18.82 -17.07 -5.14
N GLU A 260 -17.96 -16.26 -4.52
CA GLU A 260 -17.87 -14.82 -4.73
C GLU A 260 -16.79 -14.50 -5.75
N LEU A 261 -17.02 -13.45 -6.54
CA LEU A 261 -16.13 -13.08 -7.61
C LEU A 261 -14.85 -12.44 -7.07
N LYS A 262 -13.73 -13.14 -7.28
CA LYS A 262 -12.38 -12.72 -6.93
C LYS A 262 -11.48 -12.95 -8.14
N LEU A 263 -10.82 -11.90 -8.62
CA LEU A 263 -9.98 -11.99 -9.83
C LEU A 263 -8.50 -11.91 -9.42
N PRO A 264 -7.65 -12.86 -9.85
CA PRO A 264 -6.20 -12.77 -9.70
C PRO A 264 -5.65 -11.66 -10.59
N GLY A 265 -4.58 -11.00 -10.12
CA GLY A 265 -3.79 -10.08 -10.92
C GLY A 265 -3.01 -10.79 -12.02
N GLY A 266 -2.43 -9.99 -12.92
CA GLY A 266 -1.73 -10.50 -14.12
C GLY A 266 -0.60 -11.48 -13.81
N TYR A 267 0.12 -11.30 -12.70
CA TYR A 267 1.14 -12.23 -12.23
C TYR A 267 0.54 -13.56 -11.75
N ASN A 268 -0.46 -13.48 -10.88
CA ASN A 268 -1.07 -14.63 -10.19
C ASN A 268 -1.74 -15.59 -11.17
N VAL A 269 -2.29 -15.07 -12.28
CA VAL A 269 -2.78 -15.87 -13.41
C VAL A 269 -1.75 -16.90 -13.90
N PHE A 270 -0.48 -16.53 -13.97
CA PHE A 270 0.59 -17.42 -14.40
C PHE A 270 1.19 -18.20 -13.23
N ALA A 271 1.44 -17.53 -12.11
CA ALA A 271 2.09 -18.13 -10.94
C ALA A 271 1.25 -19.24 -10.30
N GLN A 272 -0.08 -19.17 -10.40
CA GLN A 272 -1.02 -20.09 -9.75
C GLN A 272 -1.78 -20.97 -10.75
N ARG A 273 -1.40 -20.94 -12.03
CA ARG A 273 -2.10 -21.64 -13.12
C ARG A 273 -2.26 -23.14 -12.88
N SER A 274 -1.29 -23.77 -12.22
CA SER A 274 -1.30 -25.20 -11.87
C SER A 274 -1.62 -25.44 -10.39
N GLY A 275 -1.99 -24.40 -9.66
CA GLY A 275 -2.34 -24.48 -8.25
C GLY A 275 -3.59 -25.33 -8.04
N THR A 276 -3.56 -26.15 -6.99
CA THR A 276 -4.70 -26.97 -6.58
C THR A 276 -5.06 -26.71 -5.12
N LEU A 277 -6.32 -26.94 -4.79
CA LEU A 277 -6.88 -26.84 -3.46
C LEU A 277 -7.08 -28.24 -2.86
N PRO A 278 -7.10 -28.37 -1.53
CA PRO A 278 -7.48 -29.61 -0.87
C PRO A 278 -8.84 -30.15 -1.36
N PRO A 279 -9.02 -31.47 -1.58
CA PRO A 279 -10.28 -32.03 -2.07
C PRO A 279 -11.48 -31.79 -1.14
N GLU A 280 -11.22 -31.63 0.15
CA GLU A 280 -12.20 -31.35 1.19
C GLU A 280 -12.72 -29.90 1.19
N ASP A 281 -12.01 -28.96 0.54
CA ASP A 281 -12.40 -27.55 0.52
C ASP A 281 -13.78 -27.39 -0.12
N ASP A 282 -14.66 -26.59 0.49
CA ASP A 282 -15.97 -26.29 -0.09
C ASP A 282 -15.85 -25.21 -1.18
N VAL A 283 -15.68 -25.67 -2.43
CA VAL A 283 -15.51 -24.83 -3.61
C VAL A 283 -16.44 -25.26 -4.75
N PRO A 284 -16.90 -24.33 -5.60
CA PRO A 284 -17.90 -24.61 -6.63
C PRO A 284 -17.41 -25.55 -7.75
N VAL A 285 -16.12 -25.50 -8.11
CA VAL A 285 -15.56 -26.35 -9.18
C VAL A 285 -14.77 -27.49 -8.56
N LYS A 286 -15.37 -28.68 -8.53
CA LYS A 286 -14.74 -29.93 -8.08
C LYS A 286 -14.78 -30.98 -9.20
N PRO A 287 -13.63 -31.43 -9.73
CA PRO A 287 -13.60 -32.57 -10.63
C PRO A 287 -13.92 -33.86 -9.86
N LYS A 288 -14.53 -34.86 -10.52
CA LYS A 288 -14.78 -36.18 -9.90
C LYS A 288 -13.51 -36.89 -9.43
N ASP A 289 -12.42 -36.71 -10.17
CA ASP A 289 -11.10 -37.26 -9.85
C ASP A 289 -10.06 -36.13 -9.83
N GLY A 290 -9.14 -36.19 -8.87
CA GLY A 290 -8.08 -35.19 -8.71
C GLY A 290 -8.45 -34.09 -7.72
N PHE A 291 -7.68 -32.99 -7.77
CA PHE A 291 -7.81 -31.88 -6.84
C PHE A 291 -8.57 -30.72 -7.51
N PRO A 292 -9.45 -30.00 -6.79
CA PRO A 292 -10.03 -28.77 -7.27
C PRO A 292 -8.92 -27.77 -7.66
N PRO A 293 -9.07 -27.00 -8.74
CA PRO A 293 -8.08 -26.00 -9.10
C PRO A 293 -8.20 -24.75 -8.22
N VAL A 294 -7.09 -24.03 -8.03
CA VAL A 294 -7.08 -22.69 -7.40
C VAL A 294 -7.77 -21.68 -8.31
N LEU A 295 -7.42 -21.70 -9.60
CA LEU A 295 -7.98 -20.83 -10.63
C LEU A 295 -8.85 -21.62 -11.62
N THR A 296 -9.95 -21.00 -12.01
CA THR A 296 -10.88 -21.52 -13.03
C THR A 296 -11.47 -20.34 -13.81
N VAL A 297 -12.51 -20.56 -14.60
CA VAL A 297 -13.23 -19.51 -15.33
C VAL A 297 -14.66 -19.39 -14.83
N LEU A 298 -15.27 -18.22 -14.99
CA LEU A 298 -16.63 -17.94 -14.49
C LEU A 298 -17.67 -18.96 -15.01
N SER A 299 -17.52 -19.43 -16.24
CA SER A 299 -18.41 -20.45 -16.81
C SER A 299 -18.36 -21.79 -16.04
N CYS A 300 -17.21 -22.18 -15.50
CA CYS A 300 -17.09 -23.37 -14.65
C CYS A 300 -17.75 -23.17 -13.28
N ILE A 301 -17.57 -21.98 -12.66
CA ILE A 301 -18.26 -21.62 -11.40
C ILE A 301 -19.78 -21.72 -11.59
N GLN A 302 -20.28 -21.32 -12.77
CA GLN A 302 -21.70 -21.40 -13.16
C GLN A 302 -22.17 -22.82 -13.53
N GLY A 303 -21.34 -23.85 -13.34
CA GLY A 303 -21.69 -25.25 -13.60
C GLY A 303 -21.74 -25.63 -15.08
N LYS A 304 -21.16 -24.82 -15.98
CA LYS A 304 -21.20 -25.06 -17.44
C LYS A 304 -20.03 -25.89 -17.96
N CYS A 305 -19.06 -26.22 -17.12
CA CYS A 305 -17.88 -26.99 -17.52
C CYS A 305 -18.11 -28.51 -17.43
N SER A 306 -17.63 -29.21 -18.46
CA SER A 306 -17.48 -30.67 -18.45
C SER A 306 -16.45 -31.12 -17.41
N GLU A 307 -16.46 -32.40 -17.05
CA GLU A 307 -15.48 -32.95 -16.09
C GLU A 307 -14.02 -32.75 -16.51
N GLU A 308 -13.74 -32.78 -17.82
CA GLU A 308 -12.39 -32.51 -18.34
C GLU A 308 -12.01 -31.03 -18.18
N GLN A 309 -12.96 -30.12 -18.44
CA GLN A 309 -12.74 -28.68 -18.25
C GLN A 309 -12.55 -28.32 -16.77
N LYS A 310 -13.23 -29.00 -15.84
CA LYS A 310 -12.98 -28.80 -14.40
C LYS A 310 -11.54 -29.11 -14.00
N LYS A 311 -10.85 -30.00 -14.73
CA LYS A 311 -9.46 -30.39 -14.47
C LYS A 311 -8.43 -29.51 -15.17
N SER A 312 -8.78 -28.89 -16.30
CA SER A 312 -7.81 -28.29 -17.22
C SER A 312 -8.07 -26.82 -17.57
N LEU A 313 -9.31 -26.33 -17.42
CA LEU A 313 -9.69 -24.97 -17.81
C LEU A 313 -9.42 -23.98 -16.67
N HIS A 314 -8.14 -23.71 -16.46
CA HIS A 314 -7.66 -22.75 -15.45
C HIS A 314 -7.60 -21.31 -15.96
N TYR A 315 -7.68 -21.12 -17.27
CA TYR A 315 -7.60 -19.83 -17.94
C TYR A 315 -8.42 -19.82 -19.21
N GLY A 316 -8.92 -18.65 -19.59
CA GLY A 316 -9.72 -18.48 -20.78
C GLY A 316 -9.10 -17.55 -21.82
N GLU A 317 -9.98 -16.96 -22.63
CA GLU A 317 -9.62 -16.28 -23.87
C GLU A 317 -8.68 -15.09 -23.65
N SER A 318 -8.88 -14.32 -22.58
CA SER A 318 -7.99 -13.19 -22.27
C SER A 318 -6.53 -13.58 -22.08
N VAL A 319 -6.29 -14.63 -21.29
CA VAL A 319 -4.94 -15.13 -21.05
C VAL A 319 -4.41 -15.85 -22.29
N GLN A 320 -5.28 -16.45 -23.10
CA GLN A 320 -4.90 -17.02 -24.39
C GLN A 320 -4.44 -15.93 -25.38
N ARG A 321 -5.04 -14.73 -25.37
CA ARG A 321 -4.56 -13.59 -26.18
C ARG A 321 -3.19 -13.10 -25.71
N MET A 322 -2.96 -13.00 -24.40
CA MET A 322 -1.62 -12.70 -23.85
C MET A 322 -0.59 -13.75 -24.31
N GLN A 323 -0.97 -15.04 -24.33
CA GLN A 323 -0.12 -16.11 -24.85
C GLN A 323 0.19 -15.95 -26.34
N ASN A 324 -0.85 -15.70 -27.13
CA ASN A 324 -0.75 -15.51 -28.57
C ASN A 324 0.12 -14.30 -28.91
N LEU A 325 0.02 -13.21 -28.13
CA LEU A 325 0.88 -12.02 -28.23
C LEU A 325 2.36 -12.41 -28.05
N TRP A 326 2.72 -12.98 -26.89
CA TRP A 326 4.10 -13.37 -26.61
C TRP A 326 4.66 -14.41 -27.59
N GLY A 327 3.84 -15.38 -28.01
CA GLY A 327 4.29 -16.41 -28.95
C GLY A 327 4.27 -15.99 -30.42
N SER A 328 3.80 -14.78 -30.73
CA SER A 328 3.80 -14.21 -32.09
C SER A 328 4.77 -13.05 -32.25
N CYS A 329 4.96 -12.22 -31.21
CA CYS A 329 5.72 -10.98 -31.32
C CYS A 329 7.21 -11.13 -31.00
N VAL A 330 7.62 -12.21 -30.32
CA VAL A 330 9.02 -12.49 -30.00
C VAL A 330 9.39 -13.92 -30.39
N ASN A 331 10.68 -14.13 -30.64
CA ASN A 331 11.22 -15.44 -30.93
C ASN A 331 11.57 -16.17 -29.63
N TRP A 332 11.35 -17.48 -29.61
CA TRP A 332 11.63 -18.34 -28.48
C TRP A 332 12.60 -19.44 -28.88
N ASP A 333 13.49 -19.80 -27.96
CA ASP A 333 14.45 -20.90 -28.14
C ASP A 333 13.77 -22.28 -27.98
N GLU A 334 12.48 -22.31 -27.61
CA GLU A 334 11.65 -23.51 -27.55
C GLU A 334 10.46 -23.44 -28.53
N ASP A 335 9.86 -24.59 -28.83
CA ASP A 335 8.61 -24.65 -29.59
C ASP A 335 7.41 -24.22 -28.73
N VAL A 336 6.93 -23.01 -28.98
CA VAL A 336 5.77 -22.41 -28.32
C VAL A 336 4.44 -22.71 -29.02
N SER A 337 4.42 -23.50 -30.09
CA SER A 337 3.19 -23.82 -30.85
C SER A 337 2.11 -24.48 -29.99
N LYS A 338 2.52 -25.23 -28.96
CA LYS A 338 1.64 -25.82 -27.94
C LYS A 338 0.91 -24.80 -27.04
N TYR A 339 1.36 -23.56 -26.98
CA TYR A 339 0.76 -22.49 -26.16
C TYR A 339 0.03 -21.44 -26.99
N VAL A 340 0.29 -21.40 -28.30
CA VAL A 340 -0.21 -20.38 -29.22
C VAL A 340 -1.31 -20.98 -30.08
N THR A 341 -2.53 -20.46 -29.92
CA THR A 341 -3.70 -20.89 -30.70
C THR A 341 -3.91 -20.06 -31.96
N GLN A 342 -3.34 -18.84 -32.00
CA GLN A 342 -3.46 -17.92 -33.13
C GLN A 342 -2.18 -17.10 -33.29
N LYS A 343 -1.78 -16.86 -34.54
CA LYS A 343 -0.71 -15.91 -34.85
C LYS A 343 -1.24 -14.48 -34.92
N ILE A 344 -0.59 -13.59 -34.19
CA ILE A 344 -0.93 -12.17 -34.10
C ILE A 344 0.04 -11.36 -34.97
N ASN A 345 -0.49 -10.43 -35.76
CA ASN A 345 0.34 -9.50 -36.52
C ASN A 345 0.75 -8.32 -35.63
N CYS A 346 1.94 -8.43 -35.02
CA CYS A 346 2.38 -7.42 -34.06
C CYS A 346 3.00 -6.20 -34.76
N PRO A 347 2.60 -4.97 -34.37
CA PRO A 347 3.30 -3.75 -34.78
C PRO A 347 4.79 -3.80 -34.46
N GLN A 348 5.62 -3.17 -35.29
CA GLN A 348 7.07 -3.22 -35.15
C GLN A 348 7.56 -2.68 -33.80
N ASP A 349 7.01 -1.55 -33.35
CA ASP A 349 7.30 -0.96 -32.03
C ASP A 349 7.01 -1.94 -30.87
N LEU A 350 5.87 -2.63 -30.93
CA LEU A 350 5.50 -3.62 -29.92
C LEU A 350 6.45 -4.83 -29.92
N LYS A 351 6.89 -5.30 -31.10
CA LYS A 351 7.91 -6.37 -31.21
C LYS A 351 9.23 -5.95 -30.57
N GLU A 352 9.67 -4.72 -30.81
CA GLU A 352 10.91 -4.19 -30.25
C GLU A 352 10.83 -4.09 -28.72
N LYS A 353 9.73 -3.57 -28.18
CA LYS A 353 9.49 -3.46 -26.74
C LYS A 353 9.44 -4.83 -26.04
N LEU A 354 8.64 -5.77 -26.56
CA LEU A 354 8.56 -7.12 -26.02
C LEU A 354 9.89 -7.89 -26.14
N GLY A 355 10.60 -7.70 -27.26
CA GLY A 355 11.92 -8.29 -27.48
C GLY A 355 12.98 -7.77 -26.52
N ALA A 356 13.01 -6.45 -26.26
CA ALA A 356 13.89 -5.84 -25.27
C ALA A 356 13.61 -6.39 -23.86
N LEU A 357 12.33 -6.53 -23.50
CA LEU A 357 11.92 -7.08 -22.22
C LEU A 357 12.34 -8.54 -22.05
N GLN A 358 12.11 -9.39 -23.05
CA GLN A 358 12.55 -10.79 -23.03
C GLN A 358 14.09 -10.89 -22.92
N GLN A 359 14.83 -10.10 -23.68
CA GLN A 359 16.30 -10.08 -23.63
C GLN A 359 16.83 -9.62 -22.27
N PHE A 360 16.18 -8.65 -21.64
CA PHE A 360 16.52 -8.21 -20.30
C PHE A 360 16.39 -9.34 -19.27
N PHE A 361 15.27 -10.05 -19.28
CA PHE A 361 15.10 -11.21 -18.41
C PHE A 361 16.03 -12.38 -18.78
N LYS A 362 16.40 -12.53 -20.06
CA LYS A 362 17.44 -13.49 -20.49
C LYS A 362 18.80 -13.16 -19.88
N GLN A 363 19.17 -11.88 -19.87
CA GLN A 363 20.38 -11.42 -19.21
C GLN A 363 20.32 -11.63 -17.69
N ASN A 364 19.19 -11.35 -17.05
CA ASN A 364 18.99 -11.61 -15.62
C ASN A 364 19.10 -13.11 -15.30
N HIS A 365 18.52 -13.98 -16.14
CA HIS A 365 18.64 -15.44 -16.00
C HIS A 365 20.10 -15.92 -16.17
N GLN A 366 20.86 -15.35 -17.10
CA GLN A 366 22.29 -15.67 -17.23
C GLN A 366 23.09 -15.25 -16.00
N GLN A 367 22.75 -14.13 -15.36
CA GLN A 367 23.35 -13.71 -14.10
C GLN A 367 23.01 -14.71 -12.97
N TYR A 368 21.75 -15.14 -12.90
CA TYR A 368 21.28 -16.19 -11.99
C TYR A 368 22.02 -17.52 -12.16
N LEU A 369 22.21 -18.00 -13.39
CA LEU A 369 22.97 -19.23 -13.66
C LEU A 369 24.43 -19.11 -13.20
N ARG A 370 25.05 -17.93 -13.31
CA ARG A 370 26.39 -17.70 -12.76
C ARG A 370 26.40 -17.77 -11.24
N MET A 371 25.36 -17.29 -10.56
CA MET A 371 25.26 -17.43 -9.10
C MET A 371 25.19 -18.89 -8.67
N TYR A 372 24.50 -19.73 -9.43
CA TYR A 372 24.49 -21.18 -9.24
C TYR A 372 25.88 -21.79 -9.47
N ALA A 373 26.55 -21.43 -10.56
CA ALA A 373 27.92 -21.89 -10.85
C ALA A 373 28.91 -21.47 -9.74
N ASP A 374 28.71 -20.29 -9.16
CA ASP A 374 29.48 -19.74 -8.05
C ASP A 374 29.09 -20.33 -6.68
N LYS A 375 28.11 -21.24 -6.62
CA LYS A 375 27.56 -21.85 -5.39
C LYS A 375 26.98 -20.84 -4.39
N LYS A 376 26.47 -19.71 -4.88
CA LYS A 376 25.80 -18.68 -4.06
C LYS A 376 24.33 -19.01 -3.78
N CYS A 377 23.75 -19.98 -4.49
CA CYS A 377 22.36 -20.39 -4.34
C CYS A 377 22.26 -21.72 -3.58
N ASN A 378 22.21 -21.63 -2.25
CA ASN A 378 22.27 -22.79 -1.35
C ASN A 378 21.14 -22.83 -0.31
N LEU A 379 20.11 -21.99 -0.44
CA LEU A 379 19.00 -21.93 0.53
C LEU A 379 18.11 -23.18 0.47
N THR A 380 18.06 -23.85 -0.68
CA THR A 380 17.35 -25.12 -0.85
C THR A 380 18.33 -26.14 -1.42
N PRO A 381 18.99 -26.93 -0.56
CA PRO A 381 19.97 -27.91 -1.01
C PRO A 381 19.38 -28.86 -2.06
N GLY A 382 20.07 -29.01 -3.19
CA GLY A 382 19.65 -29.92 -4.28
C GLY A 382 18.60 -29.36 -5.24
N LEU A 383 18.21 -28.09 -5.12
CA LEU A 383 17.34 -27.43 -6.10
C LEU A 383 18.15 -27.00 -7.33
N ASP A 384 17.85 -27.57 -8.50
CA ASP A 384 18.43 -27.16 -9.78
C ASP A 384 17.92 -25.77 -10.23
N PRO A 385 18.72 -25.00 -10.98
CA PRO A 385 18.27 -23.72 -11.49
C PRO A 385 17.11 -23.88 -12.47
N VAL A 386 16.11 -23.01 -12.36
CA VAL A 386 14.95 -23.01 -13.27
C VAL A 386 15.39 -22.67 -14.72
N PRO A 387 14.80 -23.28 -15.75
CA PRO A 387 15.17 -23.03 -17.14
C PRO A 387 14.60 -21.69 -17.65
N PHE A 388 15.24 -21.11 -18.66
CA PHE A 388 14.70 -19.98 -19.42
C PHE A 388 13.63 -20.45 -20.42
N SER A 389 12.49 -20.92 -19.89
CA SER A 389 11.34 -21.35 -20.69
C SER A 389 10.30 -20.23 -20.82
N TYR A 390 9.41 -20.35 -21.80
CA TYR A 390 8.29 -19.45 -22.04
C TYR A 390 7.51 -19.13 -20.76
N TRP A 391 7.18 -20.17 -19.98
CA TRP A 391 6.38 -20.00 -18.77
C TRP A 391 7.12 -19.31 -17.63
N GLU A 392 8.36 -19.72 -17.38
CA GLU A 392 9.17 -19.08 -16.34
C GLU A 392 9.38 -17.61 -16.69
N VAL A 393 9.75 -17.31 -17.94
CA VAL A 393 10.00 -15.93 -18.38
C VAL A 393 8.76 -15.05 -18.26
N ILE A 394 7.59 -15.53 -18.71
CA ILE A 394 6.34 -14.77 -18.58
C ILE A 394 5.99 -14.52 -17.11
N LYS A 395 6.13 -15.53 -16.25
CA LYS A 395 5.89 -15.39 -14.80
C LYS A 395 6.80 -14.31 -14.19
N HIS A 396 8.09 -14.31 -14.52
CA HIS A 396 9.03 -13.30 -14.05
C HIS A 396 8.73 -11.90 -14.60
N ILE A 397 8.30 -11.80 -15.87
CA ILE A 397 7.95 -10.53 -16.51
C ILE A 397 6.72 -9.90 -15.86
N TYR A 398 5.59 -10.61 -15.80
CA TYR A 398 4.35 -10.04 -15.21
C TYR A 398 4.47 -9.85 -13.71
N GLY A 399 5.33 -10.63 -13.04
CA GLY A 399 5.65 -10.42 -11.63
C GLY A 399 6.68 -9.32 -11.39
N TRP A 400 7.37 -8.84 -12.42
CA TRP A 400 8.56 -7.97 -12.32
C TRP A 400 9.54 -8.43 -11.23
N VAL A 401 9.82 -9.74 -11.18
CA VAL A 401 10.70 -10.36 -10.19
C VAL A 401 11.92 -10.98 -10.86
N PRO A 402 13.14 -10.84 -10.28
CA PRO A 402 14.33 -11.46 -10.84
C PRO A 402 14.28 -12.99 -10.74
N PHE A 403 15.08 -13.67 -11.56
CA PHE A 403 15.43 -15.07 -11.35
C PHE A 403 16.35 -15.15 -10.13
N ASN A 404 15.88 -15.77 -9.05
CA ASN A 404 16.63 -15.88 -7.79
C ASN A 404 16.26 -17.13 -6.95
N GLU A 405 15.55 -18.08 -7.56
CA GLU A 405 15.13 -19.33 -6.95
C GLU A 405 16.32 -20.05 -6.34
N GLY A 406 16.26 -20.38 -5.04
CA GLY A 406 17.36 -21.02 -4.31
C GLY A 406 18.49 -20.07 -3.85
N CYS A 407 18.48 -18.80 -4.26
CA CYS A 407 19.53 -17.81 -3.95
C CYS A 407 19.13 -16.79 -2.86
N GLY A 408 17.83 -16.62 -2.61
CA GLY A 408 17.28 -15.72 -1.59
C GLY A 408 16.62 -14.47 -2.18
N ALA A 409 15.71 -13.86 -1.41
CA ALA A 409 14.82 -12.80 -1.90
C ALA A 409 15.55 -11.56 -2.44
N GLY A 410 16.72 -11.21 -1.88
CA GLY A 410 17.53 -10.06 -2.32
C GLY A 410 18.56 -10.38 -3.41
N ALA A 411 18.65 -11.62 -3.88
CA ALA A 411 19.63 -12.02 -4.87
C ALA A 411 19.24 -11.58 -6.29
N ASN A 412 20.26 -11.38 -7.14
CA ASN A 412 20.15 -11.06 -8.57
C ASN A 412 19.20 -9.89 -8.92
N PRO A 413 19.31 -8.74 -8.24
CA PRO A 413 18.33 -7.66 -8.38
C PRO A 413 18.23 -7.15 -9.83
N LEU A 414 17.00 -6.94 -10.31
CA LEU A 414 16.74 -6.39 -11.66
C LEU A 414 17.44 -5.04 -11.90
N ALA A 415 17.66 -4.25 -10.84
CA ALA A 415 18.37 -2.97 -10.90
C ALA A 415 19.82 -3.09 -11.41
N GLU A 416 20.43 -4.28 -11.29
CA GLU A 416 21.80 -4.56 -11.77
C GLU A 416 21.83 -5.19 -13.17
N THR A 417 20.68 -5.53 -13.74
CA THR A 417 20.57 -6.08 -15.09
C THR A 417 20.60 -4.94 -16.13
N LYS A 418 21.35 -5.13 -17.22
CA LYS A 418 21.45 -4.18 -18.34
C LYS A 418 21.65 -4.94 -19.65
N ILE A 419 21.04 -4.45 -20.73
CA ILE A 419 21.28 -4.93 -22.09
C ILE A 419 21.70 -3.76 -23.00
N SER A 420 22.12 -4.04 -24.23
CA SER A 420 22.56 -2.99 -25.15
C SER A 420 21.45 -1.95 -25.40
N GLY A 421 21.74 -0.67 -25.11
CA GLY A 421 20.78 0.43 -25.31
C GLY A 421 19.67 0.54 -24.27
N TRP A 422 19.66 -0.33 -23.26
CA TRP A 422 18.62 -0.38 -22.22
C TRP A 422 19.18 -0.72 -20.84
N ASP A 423 19.11 0.25 -19.93
CA ASP A 423 19.31 0.02 -18.50
C ASP A 423 17.96 -0.28 -17.80
N HIS A 424 18.03 -0.65 -16.52
CA HIS A 424 16.85 -0.96 -15.72
C HIS A 424 15.83 0.19 -15.71
N ALA A 425 16.27 1.44 -15.56
CA ALA A 425 15.36 2.59 -15.50
C ALA A 425 14.57 2.75 -16.80
N LYS A 426 15.24 2.62 -17.95
CA LYS A 426 14.61 2.73 -19.27
C LYS A 426 13.64 1.57 -19.55
N ILE A 427 14.00 0.32 -19.24
CA ILE A 427 13.08 -0.82 -19.45
C ILE A 427 11.91 -0.75 -18.50
N GLN A 428 12.13 -0.44 -17.23
CA GLN A 428 11.05 -0.31 -16.25
C GLN A 428 10.04 0.77 -16.67
N SER A 429 10.54 1.93 -17.11
CA SER A 429 9.71 3.00 -17.67
C SER A 429 8.87 2.51 -18.86
N MET A 430 9.47 1.81 -19.82
CA MET A 430 8.75 1.26 -20.99
C MET A 430 7.73 0.19 -20.59
N TYR A 431 8.10 -0.72 -19.69
CA TYR A 431 7.22 -1.76 -19.18
C TYR A 431 5.95 -1.18 -18.55
N ILE A 432 6.09 -0.15 -17.72
CA ILE A 432 4.96 0.53 -17.07
C ILE A 432 4.17 1.32 -18.10
N HIS A 433 4.76 2.36 -18.69
CA HIS A 433 3.99 3.38 -19.41
C HIS A 433 3.57 2.92 -20.81
N ASP A 434 4.35 2.05 -21.46
CA ASP A 434 4.09 1.66 -22.85
C ASP A 434 3.42 0.30 -22.95
N LEU A 435 3.73 -0.65 -22.06
CA LEU A 435 3.16 -2.01 -22.11
C LEU A 435 1.98 -2.15 -21.16
N GLN A 436 2.14 -1.94 -19.86
CA GLN A 436 1.07 -2.15 -18.88
C GLN A 436 -0.15 -1.24 -19.12
N TYR A 437 0.08 0.01 -19.53
CA TYR A 437 -0.98 0.97 -19.86
C TYR A 437 -1.34 1.04 -21.35
N ASN A 438 -0.97 0.03 -22.16
CA ASN A 438 -1.19 0.08 -23.62
C ASN A 438 -2.68 0.08 -24.05
N TYR A 439 -3.60 -0.20 -23.13
CA TYR A 439 -5.05 -0.04 -23.31
C TYR A 439 -5.48 1.41 -23.48
N THR A 440 -4.68 2.38 -22.99
CA THR A 440 -4.95 3.81 -23.15
C THR A 440 -4.68 4.32 -24.58
N GLY A 441 -3.98 3.51 -25.38
CA GLY A 441 -3.75 3.78 -26.80
C GLY A 441 -5.05 3.86 -27.60
N THR A 442 -5.08 4.72 -28.61
CA THR A 442 -6.27 4.89 -29.45
C THR A 442 -6.58 3.60 -30.22
N ASN A 443 -7.69 2.94 -29.88
CA ASN A 443 -8.18 1.71 -30.53
C ASN A 443 -7.20 0.53 -30.49
N THR A 444 -6.42 0.34 -29.41
CA THR A 444 -5.59 -0.85 -29.26
C THR A 444 -6.48 -2.12 -29.28
N PRO A 445 -6.30 -3.03 -30.25
CA PRO A 445 -7.08 -4.27 -30.31
C PRO A 445 -6.81 -5.16 -29.09
N ALA A 446 -7.81 -5.95 -28.67
CA ALA A 446 -7.72 -6.80 -27.48
C ALA A 446 -6.57 -7.83 -27.56
N GLU A 447 -6.24 -8.29 -28.77
CA GLU A 447 -5.13 -9.21 -29.03
C GLU A 447 -3.74 -8.58 -28.89
N LEU A 448 -3.67 -7.24 -28.83
CA LEU A 448 -2.42 -6.49 -28.63
C LEU A 448 -2.25 -5.99 -27.18
N LEU A 449 -3.23 -6.18 -26.31
CA LEU A 449 -3.15 -5.76 -24.92
C LEU A 449 -2.14 -6.60 -24.15
N PHE A 450 -1.23 -5.91 -23.46
CA PHE A 450 -0.19 -6.56 -22.67
C PHE A 450 -0.76 -7.15 -21.39
N ASN A 451 -1.56 -6.37 -20.65
CA ASN A 451 -2.15 -6.78 -19.39
C ASN A 451 -3.57 -6.23 -19.23
N PRO A 452 -4.59 -6.98 -19.68
CA PRO A 452 -6.01 -6.61 -19.52
C PRO A 452 -6.43 -6.27 -18.09
N TYR A 453 -5.77 -6.83 -17.08
CA TYR A 453 -6.08 -6.59 -15.67
C TYR A 453 -5.83 -5.12 -15.26
N VAL A 454 -4.81 -4.47 -15.82
CA VAL A 454 -4.51 -3.06 -15.49
C VAL A 454 -5.66 -2.15 -15.91
N GLN A 455 -6.32 -2.46 -17.03
CA GLN A 455 -7.50 -1.74 -17.45
C GLN A 455 -8.66 -1.90 -16.46
N LEU A 456 -8.90 -3.12 -15.93
CA LEU A 456 -9.91 -3.33 -14.89
C LEU A 456 -9.68 -2.43 -13.66
N ILE A 457 -8.43 -2.31 -13.22
CA ILE A 457 -8.06 -1.57 -12.01
C ILE A 457 -8.22 -0.05 -12.21
N HIS A 458 -7.71 0.49 -13.31
CA HIS A 458 -7.50 1.94 -13.45
C HIS A 458 -8.47 2.64 -14.40
N ASP A 459 -9.09 1.93 -15.33
CA ASP A 459 -9.97 2.56 -16.30
C ASP A 459 -11.24 3.06 -15.60
N LYS A 460 -11.68 4.26 -16.01
CA LYS A 460 -12.88 4.93 -15.52
C LYS A 460 -14.17 4.14 -15.80
N ASP A 461 -14.14 3.26 -16.79
CA ASP A 461 -15.29 2.42 -17.17
C ASP A 461 -15.41 1.18 -16.26
N TYR A 462 -14.44 0.94 -15.36
CA TYR A 462 -14.43 -0.15 -14.38
C TYR A 462 -14.20 0.35 -12.94
N LEU A 463 -13.06 0.03 -12.32
CA LEU A 463 -12.84 0.30 -10.90
C LEU A 463 -12.28 1.70 -10.62
N SER A 464 -11.65 2.33 -11.62
CA SER A 464 -11.11 3.69 -11.52
C SER A 464 -10.29 3.94 -10.24
N MET A 465 -9.45 2.97 -9.86
CA MET A 465 -8.71 3.02 -8.60
C MET A 465 -7.33 3.65 -8.78
N ASP A 466 -7.02 4.57 -7.87
CA ASP A 466 -5.66 5.04 -7.61
C ASP A 466 -5.01 4.08 -6.60
N ALA A 467 -4.63 2.91 -7.09
CA ALA A 467 -4.06 1.81 -6.32
C ALA A 467 -3.14 0.93 -7.17
N TYR A 468 -2.48 -0.04 -6.57
CA TYR A 468 -1.44 -0.80 -7.25
C TYR A 468 -1.98 -1.92 -8.13
N GLY A 469 -1.87 -1.81 -9.46
CA GLY A 469 -2.46 -2.77 -10.42
C GLY A 469 -1.52 -3.91 -10.84
N PHE A 470 -0.21 -3.74 -10.69
CA PHE A 470 0.82 -4.74 -11.00
C PHE A 470 2.12 -4.48 -10.22
N SER A 471 3.11 -5.37 -10.28
CA SER A 471 4.26 -5.42 -9.36
C SER A 471 5.29 -4.25 -9.42
N VAL A 472 4.99 -3.12 -10.09
CA VAL A 472 5.87 -1.92 -10.14
C VAL A 472 5.10 -0.61 -9.99
N ASP A 473 5.47 0.30 -9.05
CA ASP A 473 4.70 1.49 -8.59
C ASP A 473 4.02 2.28 -9.74
N ASP A 474 2.77 1.95 -10.07
CA ASP A 474 2.14 2.33 -11.33
C ASP A 474 1.26 3.59 -11.25
N ALA A 475 0.44 3.69 -10.20
CA ALA A 475 -0.37 4.86 -9.87
C ALA A 475 -0.12 5.28 -8.41
N VAL A 476 -0.63 4.49 -7.47
CA VAL A 476 -0.42 4.66 -6.03
C VAL A 476 0.03 3.33 -5.45
N GLY A 477 1.35 3.15 -5.40
CA GLY A 477 2.00 2.03 -4.74
C GLY A 477 2.08 2.22 -3.22
N PHE A 478 3.24 1.91 -2.65
CA PHE A 478 3.47 2.11 -1.21
C PHE A 478 3.46 3.59 -0.81
N MET A 479 2.50 3.98 0.02
CA MET A 479 2.44 5.31 0.63
C MET A 479 3.17 5.30 1.97
N SER A 480 3.92 6.36 2.28
CA SER A 480 4.55 6.55 3.60
C SER A 480 4.36 8.00 4.03
N GLU A 481 3.44 8.21 4.96
CA GLU A 481 2.91 9.53 5.28
C GLU A 481 2.91 9.76 6.79
N LEU A 482 3.01 11.01 7.23
CA LEU A 482 2.86 11.35 8.65
C LEU A 482 1.48 10.92 9.15
N GLY A 483 1.42 10.29 10.32
CA GLY A 483 0.15 9.93 10.95
C GLY A 483 0.31 9.08 12.21
N ASP A 484 -0.75 9.02 13.02
CA ASP A 484 -0.79 8.25 14.27
C ASP A 484 -1.45 6.86 14.11
N GLY A 485 -1.69 6.48 12.87
CA GLY A 485 -2.37 5.24 12.53
C GLY A 485 -2.96 5.28 11.13
N LEU A 486 -3.77 4.29 10.82
CA LEU A 486 -4.47 4.16 9.56
C LEU A 486 -5.97 3.99 9.80
N ILE A 487 -6.73 4.48 8.84
CA ILE A 487 -8.18 4.32 8.76
C ILE A 487 -8.48 3.52 7.50
N PHE A 488 -9.13 2.39 7.69
CA PHE A 488 -9.64 1.51 6.66
C PHE A 488 -11.15 1.69 6.57
N THR A 489 -11.66 1.72 5.36
CA THR A 489 -13.09 1.73 5.10
C THR A 489 -13.43 0.70 4.04
N VAL A 490 -14.59 0.06 4.19
CA VAL A 490 -15.13 -0.88 3.19
C VAL A 490 -16.46 -0.34 2.70
N GLY A 491 -16.58 -0.13 1.39
CA GLY A 491 -17.87 0.23 0.78
C GLY A 491 -18.30 1.69 0.88
N GLY A 492 -17.40 2.64 1.19
CA GLY A 492 -17.72 4.07 1.30
C GLY A 492 -16.63 4.86 2.04
N THR A 493 -16.69 6.19 2.01
CA THR A 493 -15.63 7.08 2.57
C THR A 493 -15.82 7.46 4.04
N ASN A 494 -16.96 7.15 4.64
CA ASN A 494 -17.27 7.58 6.01
C ASN A 494 -16.21 7.07 7.01
N GLY A 495 -15.69 7.99 7.82
CA GLY A 495 -14.59 7.74 8.76
C GLY A 495 -13.21 8.18 8.26
N LEU A 496 -12.99 8.30 6.94
CA LEU A 496 -11.74 8.86 6.41
C LEU A 496 -11.65 10.35 6.71
N GLU A 497 -10.47 10.81 7.10
CA GLU A 497 -10.21 12.24 7.36
C GLU A 497 -10.18 13.06 6.07
N ASN A 498 -9.67 12.47 4.99
CA ASN A 498 -9.80 12.98 3.63
C ASN A 498 -10.62 11.98 2.81
N GLN A 499 -11.78 12.42 2.35
CA GLN A 499 -12.71 11.59 1.60
C GLN A 499 -12.46 11.61 0.09
N GLN A 500 -11.38 12.24 -0.38
CA GLN A 500 -10.98 12.24 -1.78
C GLN A 500 -9.90 11.17 -2.02
N PRO A 501 -9.90 10.50 -3.18
CA PRO A 501 -8.82 9.59 -3.54
C PRO A 501 -7.49 10.33 -3.64
N PHE A 502 -6.40 9.63 -3.34
CA PHE A 502 -5.06 10.17 -3.46
C PHE A 502 -4.65 10.27 -4.93
N ASN A 503 -4.18 11.45 -5.34
CA ASN A 503 -3.63 11.66 -6.66
C ASN A 503 -2.37 12.54 -6.60
N TYR A 504 -1.27 12.07 -7.21
CA TYR A 504 -0.02 12.81 -7.26
C TYR A 504 -0.13 14.14 -8.04
N ALA A 505 -1.03 14.21 -9.03
CA ALA A 505 -1.24 15.41 -9.84
C ALA A 505 -2.02 16.50 -9.07
N ASP A 506 -2.85 16.12 -8.10
CA ASP A 506 -3.67 17.05 -7.32
C ASP A 506 -2.91 17.67 -6.14
N GLY A 507 -1.78 17.07 -5.75
CA GLY A 507 -0.98 17.47 -4.61
C GLY A 507 0.41 18.00 -4.95
N PHE A 508 1.18 18.32 -3.90
CA PHE A 508 2.58 18.71 -3.97
C PHE A 508 3.27 18.55 -2.60
N SER A 509 4.59 18.44 -2.62
CA SER A 509 5.41 18.47 -1.41
C SER A 509 5.94 19.87 -1.16
N VAL A 510 5.71 20.42 0.03
CA VAL A 510 6.42 21.61 0.50
C VAL A 510 7.82 21.18 0.93
N ALA A 511 8.86 21.75 0.31
CA ALA A 511 10.25 21.48 0.67
C ALA A 511 10.89 22.76 1.22
N ILE A 512 11.27 22.73 2.49
CA ILE A 512 12.05 23.80 3.12
C ILE A 512 13.53 23.38 3.14
N GLY A 513 14.45 24.28 2.81
CA GLY A 513 15.87 23.94 2.82
C GLY A 513 16.36 23.53 4.21
N VAL A 514 17.23 22.51 4.30
CA VAL A 514 17.95 22.21 5.55
C VAL A 514 19.08 23.22 5.74
N PRO A 515 19.15 23.94 6.86
CA PRO A 515 20.27 24.85 7.11
C PRO A 515 21.61 24.13 7.09
N GLN A 516 22.65 24.75 6.50
CA GLN A 516 23.98 24.14 6.41
C GLN A 516 24.55 23.73 7.77
N SER A 517 24.25 24.51 8.82
CA SER A 517 24.66 24.21 10.21
C SER A 517 23.96 22.98 10.79
N MET A 518 22.87 22.52 10.19
CA MET A 518 22.03 21.42 10.67
C MET A 518 22.09 20.16 9.80
N VAL A 519 22.84 20.15 8.69
CA VAL A 519 22.91 19.01 7.75
C VAL A 519 23.29 17.70 8.43
N GLU A 520 24.17 17.75 9.44
CA GLU A 520 24.58 16.55 10.18
C GLU A 520 23.69 16.23 11.41
N GLN A 521 22.66 17.05 11.66
CA GLN A 521 21.81 16.98 12.85
C GLN A 521 20.47 16.31 12.50
N VAL A 522 20.54 15.09 11.98
CA VAL A 522 19.41 14.33 11.43
C VAL A 522 18.26 14.06 12.42
N ASN A 523 18.52 14.23 13.72
CA ASN A 523 17.56 14.08 14.81
C ASN A 523 16.99 15.41 15.32
N LYS A 524 17.37 16.55 14.73
CA LYS A 524 16.85 17.86 15.14
C LYS A 524 15.72 18.33 14.23
N PRO A 525 14.54 18.65 14.80
CA PRO A 525 13.40 19.09 14.00
C PRO A 525 13.66 20.45 13.34
N LEU A 526 12.84 20.76 12.34
CA LEU A 526 12.83 22.07 11.67
C LEU A 526 11.46 22.76 11.76
N LEU A 527 10.40 21.96 11.86
CA LEU A 527 9.02 22.39 11.87
C LEU A 527 8.32 21.85 13.11
N LYS A 528 7.31 22.59 13.59
CA LYS A 528 6.43 22.17 14.70
C LYS A 528 5.13 21.57 14.19
N LYS A 529 4.54 22.18 13.15
CA LYS A 529 3.20 21.82 12.66
C LYS A 529 2.88 22.49 11.33
N TYR A 530 1.93 21.92 10.60
CA TYR A 530 1.38 22.51 9.39
C TYR A 530 -0.13 22.30 9.25
N GLY A 531 -0.73 23.08 8.36
CA GLY A 531 -2.14 23.05 8.01
C GLY A 531 -2.39 23.59 6.61
N VAL A 532 -3.49 23.15 6.02
CA VAL A 532 -3.98 23.58 4.71
C VAL A 532 -5.47 23.91 4.84
N CYS A 533 -5.90 24.93 4.10
CA CYS A 533 -7.30 25.28 3.94
C CYS A 533 -7.57 25.57 2.47
N ALA A 534 -8.62 24.98 1.91
CA ALA A 534 -9.10 25.31 0.57
C ALA A 534 -10.13 26.43 0.66
N PHE A 535 -9.99 27.43 -0.22
CA PHE A 535 -10.87 28.61 -0.18
C PHE A 535 -12.30 28.22 -0.56
N ASN A 536 -13.27 28.89 0.05
CA ASN A 536 -14.71 28.67 -0.14
C ASN A 536 -15.24 27.28 0.23
N GLU A 537 -14.43 26.41 0.85
CA GLU A 537 -14.87 25.09 1.33
C GLU A 537 -15.52 25.14 2.72
N ASP A 538 -14.91 25.86 3.68
CA ASP A 538 -15.49 26.04 5.02
C ASP A 538 -16.38 27.29 5.03
N ALA A 539 -17.68 27.11 5.22
CA ALA A 539 -18.66 28.21 5.30
C ALA A 539 -18.35 29.22 6.44
N ASN A 540 -17.62 28.80 7.48
CA ASN A 540 -17.21 29.66 8.59
C ASN A 540 -15.83 30.30 8.38
N ASP A 541 -15.07 29.86 7.36
CA ASP A 541 -13.74 30.38 7.04
C ASP A 541 -13.48 30.39 5.52
N MET A 542 -14.40 30.99 4.75
CA MET A 542 -14.34 30.99 3.28
C MET A 542 -13.02 31.55 2.70
N ASN A 543 -12.36 32.44 3.45
CA ASN A 543 -11.10 33.08 3.04
C ASN A 543 -9.86 32.48 3.71
N CYS A 544 -10.01 31.33 4.39
CA CYS A 544 -8.94 30.63 5.07
C CYS A 544 -8.14 31.51 6.05
N GLN A 545 -8.80 32.38 6.81
CA GLN A 545 -8.15 33.24 7.80
C GLN A 545 -7.71 32.46 9.04
N GLN A 546 -8.36 31.32 9.32
CA GLN A 546 -8.12 30.47 10.49
C GLN A 546 -7.59 29.10 10.07
N VAL A 547 -6.52 29.07 9.25
CA VAL A 547 -5.88 27.81 8.85
C VAL A 547 -5.41 27.04 10.09
N LYS A 548 -6.13 25.98 10.42
CA LYS A 548 -5.81 25.10 11.55
C LYS A 548 -4.61 24.24 11.18
N GLN A 549 -3.55 24.34 11.97
CA GLN A 549 -2.34 23.53 11.79
C GLN A 549 -2.48 22.21 12.54
N ASN A 550 -3.29 21.31 11.96
CA ASN A 550 -3.73 20.08 12.61
C ASN A 550 -2.67 18.97 12.60
N VAL A 551 -1.66 19.06 11.73
CA VAL A 551 -0.60 18.05 11.68
C VAL A 551 0.59 18.54 12.49
N ILE A 552 0.92 17.79 13.54
CA ILE A 552 2.09 18.04 14.39
C ILE A 552 3.29 17.31 13.79
N MET A 553 4.40 18.03 13.65
CA MET A 553 5.64 17.48 13.13
C MET A 553 6.40 16.77 14.25
N PRO A 554 7.07 15.64 13.95
CA PRO A 554 7.94 14.95 14.91
C PRO A 554 9.05 15.86 15.45
N ASP A 555 9.31 15.77 16.75
CA ASP A 555 10.33 16.55 17.45
C ASP A 555 11.70 15.85 17.56
N ASN A 556 11.78 14.61 17.05
CA ASN A 556 12.94 13.72 17.12
C ASN A 556 13.62 13.46 15.77
N SER A 557 13.12 14.06 14.69
CA SER A 557 13.56 13.85 13.32
C SER A 557 13.70 15.16 12.57
N GLN A 558 14.77 15.29 11.77
CA GLN A 558 14.92 16.40 10.83
C GLN A 558 14.03 16.19 9.61
N ILE A 559 12.83 16.76 9.65
CA ILE A 559 11.89 16.73 8.53
C ILE A 559 11.80 18.13 7.93
N ALA A 560 12.32 18.25 6.71
CA ALA A 560 12.51 19.50 5.99
C ALA A 560 11.38 19.77 4.97
N GLY A 561 10.16 19.37 5.30
CA GLY A 561 9.03 19.49 4.40
C GLY A 561 7.85 18.63 4.81
N PHE A 562 6.77 18.69 4.04
CA PHE A 562 5.57 17.86 4.24
C PHE A 562 4.80 17.77 2.93
N ARG A 563 3.97 16.73 2.81
CA ARG A 563 3.10 16.55 1.64
C ARG A 563 1.75 17.22 1.88
N VAL A 564 1.29 17.94 0.86
CA VAL A 564 -0.12 18.23 0.62
C VAL A 564 -0.55 17.26 -0.49
N GLY A 565 -1.33 16.24 -0.14
CA GLY A 565 -1.85 15.26 -1.08
C GLY A 565 -3.03 15.84 -1.84
N THR A 566 -4.19 15.20 -1.79
CA THR A 566 -5.39 15.66 -2.47
C THR A 566 -6.11 16.76 -1.68
N VAL A 567 -6.38 17.88 -2.35
CA VAL A 567 -7.18 19.00 -1.82
C VAL A 567 -8.52 19.09 -2.54
N ALA A 568 -9.54 19.63 -1.86
CA ALA A 568 -10.89 19.72 -2.44
C ALA A 568 -10.95 20.65 -3.67
N SER A 569 -10.23 21.77 -3.62
CA SER A 569 -10.21 22.77 -4.68
C SER A 569 -8.98 23.67 -4.56
N TYR A 570 -8.67 24.38 -5.64
CA TYR A 570 -7.74 25.53 -5.64
C TYR A 570 -8.55 26.83 -5.84
N PRO A 571 -8.14 27.97 -5.24
CA PRO A 571 -6.89 28.18 -4.50
C PRO A 571 -6.91 27.55 -3.09
N ILE A 572 -5.73 27.32 -2.52
CA ILE A 572 -5.54 26.87 -1.14
C ILE A 572 -4.57 27.79 -0.38
N LYS A 573 -4.71 27.87 0.94
CA LYS A 573 -3.77 28.52 1.85
C LYS A 573 -3.05 27.47 2.69
N VAL A 574 -1.73 27.45 2.60
CA VAL A 574 -0.85 26.59 3.39
C VAL A 574 -0.23 27.41 4.51
N ARG A 575 -0.21 26.86 5.73
CA ARG A 575 0.39 27.49 6.90
C ARG A 575 1.24 26.51 7.68
N PHE A 576 2.48 26.86 8.00
CA PHE A 576 3.35 26.02 8.84
C PHE A 576 4.18 26.86 9.82
N THR A 577 4.68 26.22 10.87
CA THR A 577 5.38 26.90 11.98
C THR A 577 6.74 26.27 12.23
N ASP A 578 7.79 27.08 12.35
CA ASP A 578 9.13 26.61 12.67
C ASP A 578 9.39 26.53 14.18
N LEU A 579 10.62 26.18 14.57
CA LEU A 579 11.00 26.00 15.96
C LEU A 579 10.93 27.29 16.81
N ASN A 580 11.08 28.46 16.18
CA ASN A 580 11.07 29.76 16.84
C ASN A 580 9.68 30.41 16.84
N ASP A 581 8.65 29.63 16.52
CA ASP A 581 7.27 30.10 16.40
C ASP A 581 7.07 31.16 15.31
N ASN A 582 7.95 31.22 14.30
CA ASN A 582 7.63 31.95 13.09
C ASN A 582 6.60 31.16 12.29
N VAL A 583 5.62 31.87 11.75
CA VAL A 583 4.50 31.30 11.01
C VAL A 583 4.59 31.70 9.56
N TYR A 584 4.73 30.71 8.69
CA TYR A 584 4.84 30.86 7.24
C TYR A 584 3.46 30.65 6.65
N THR A 585 3.02 31.57 5.81
CA THR A 585 1.73 31.52 5.12
C THR A 585 1.97 31.73 3.63
N VAL A 586 1.43 30.83 2.80
CA VAL A 586 1.50 30.92 1.33
C VAL A 586 0.16 30.53 0.72
N VAL A 587 -0.28 31.25 -0.31
CA VAL A 587 -1.42 30.86 -1.14
C VAL A 587 -0.91 30.17 -2.39
N VAL A 588 -1.44 28.99 -2.65
CA VAL A 588 -1.25 28.25 -3.90
C VAL A 588 -2.52 28.43 -4.72
N SER A 589 -2.43 29.19 -5.81
CA SER A 589 -3.59 29.71 -6.53
C SER A 589 -4.20 28.71 -7.49
N THR A 590 -3.37 27.85 -8.09
CA THR A 590 -3.75 26.90 -9.12
C THR A 590 -3.04 25.56 -8.93
N GLN A 591 -3.64 24.51 -9.48
CA GLN A 591 -3.02 23.19 -9.56
C GLN A 591 -1.76 23.22 -10.42
N PHE A 592 -0.79 22.37 -10.13
CA PHE A 592 0.43 22.23 -10.93
C PHE A 592 0.08 21.62 -12.29
N ALA A 593 0.36 22.34 -13.38
CA ALA A 593 0.17 21.78 -14.72
C ALA A 593 1.13 20.60 -14.94
N PRO A 594 0.68 19.52 -15.61
CA PRO A 594 1.53 18.38 -15.91
C PRO A 594 2.70 18.79 -16.81
N CYS A 595 3.86 18.15 -16.62
CA CYS A 595 5.01 18.30 -17.51
C CYS A 595 4.74 17.52 -18.81
N PRO A 596 4.66 18.18 -19.99
CA PRO A 596 4.46 17.49 -21.25
C PRO A 596 5.60 16.52 -21.58
N ASP A 597 5.29 15.41 -22.26
CA ASP A 597 6.30 14.46 -22.70
C ASP A 597 7.36 15.12 -23.60
N GLY A 598 8.63 14.82 -23.31
CA GLY A 598 9.77 15.39 -24.03
C GLY A 598 10.15 16.83 -23.65
N MET A 599 9.40 17.48 -22.75
CA MET A 599 9.80 18.77 -22.17
C MET A 599 10.93 18.57 -21.14
N ASP A 600 11.86 19.52 -21.08
CA ASP A 600 12.87 19.54 -20.01
C ASP A 600 12.17 19.73 -18.65
N PRO A 601 12.31 18.80 -17.69
CA PRO A 601 11.69 18.92 -16.37
C PRO A 601 12.02 20.23 -15.63
N SER A 602 13.16 20.87 -15.94
CA SER A 602 13.51 22.18 -15.37
C SER A 602 12.54 23.30 -15.76
N GLN A 603 11.78 23.12 -16.85
CA GLN A 603 10.78 24.04 -17.37
C GLN A 603 9.37 23.77 -16.80
N CYS A 604 9.24 22.73 -16.00
CA CYS A 604 7.97 22.29 -15.45
C CYS A 604 7.82 22.69 -13.95
N PRO A 605 6.59 22.97 -13.49
CA PRO A 605 5.32 22.97 -14.22
C PRO A 605 5.18 24.16 -15.18
N THR A 606 4.41 24.01 -16.26
CA THR A 606 4.26 25.04 -17.31
C THR A 606 3.57 26.32 -16.84
N ASN A 607 2.72 26.23 -15.81
CA ASN A 607 2.01 27.35 -15.20
C ASN A 607 2.71 27.92 -13.94
N LYS A 608 4.02 27.74 -13.80
CA LYS A 608 4.83 28.12 -12.62
C LYS A 608 4.56 29.53 -12.07
N ALA A 609 4.32 30.52 -12.94
CA ALA A 609 4.09 31.91 -12.54
C ALA A 609 2.73 32.12 -11.85
N GLU A 610 1.77 31.22 -12.06
CA GLU A 610 0.40 31.31 -11.54
C GLU A 610 0.22 30.56 -10.22
N ILE A 611 1.08 29.57 -9.95
CA ILE A 611 0.92 28.64 -8.82
C ILE A 611 1.01 29.36 -7.47
N VAL A 612 1.96 30.28 -7.29
CA VAL A 612 2.19 30.93 -5.98
C VAL A 612 1.85 32.40 -6.06
N ASP A 613 0.89 32.83 -5.25
CA ASP A 613 0.68 34.25 -4.99
C ASP A 613 1.76 34.76 -4.01
N LYS A 614 2.87 35.23 -4.58
CA LYS A 614 3.99 35.80 -3.83
C LYS A 614 3.63 37.07 -3.06
N GLN A 615 2.54 37.76 -3.41
CA GLN A 615 2.09 38.97 -2.71
C GLN A 615 1.35 38.61 -1.41
N SER A 616 0.59 37.51 -1.43
CA SER A 616 -0.09 36.98 -0.23
C SER A 616 0.86 36.23 0.71
N CYS A 617 2.04 35.83 0.24
CA CYS A 617 3.02 35.11 1.03
C CYS A 617 3.60 36.00 2.14
N ILE A 618 3.63 35.47 3.37
CA ILE A 618 4.15 36.20 4.53
C ILE A 618 4.72 35.23 5.58
N VAL A 619 5.78 35.69 6.26
CA VAL A 619 6.30 35.06 7.46
C VAL A 619 6.12 36.04 8.62
N THR A 620 5.39 35.62 9.66
CA THR A 620 5.16 36.42 10.87
C THR A 620 5.88 35.81 12.05
N MET A 621 6.53 36.64 12.86
CA MET A 621 7.16 36.22 14.11
C MET A 621 6.11 35.83 15.15
N ARG A 622 6.56 35.22 16.26
CA ARG A 622 5.69 34.83 17.38
C ARG A 622 4.82 35.97 17.93
N ASN A 623 5.29 37.21 17.86
CA ASN A 623 4.58 38.40 18.31
C ASN A 623 3.54 38.92 17.29
N GLY A 624 3.41 38.28 16.12
CA GLY A 624 2.49 38.65 15.05
C GLY A 624 3.04 39.67 14.05
N GLU A 625 4.23 40.23 14.30
CA GLU A 625 4.86 41.17 13.38
C GLU A 625 5.46 40.45 12.17
N LYS A 626 5.53 41.13 11.03
CA LYS A 626 6.18 40.59 9.82
C LYS A 626 7.67 40.39 10.07
N HIS A 627 8.16 39.19 9.79
CA HIS A 627 9.59 38.88 9.89
C HIS A 627 10.39 39.70 8.86
N PRO A 628 11.56 40.29 9.21
CA PRO A 628 12.34 41.13 8.29
C PRO A 628 12.69 40.44 6.95
N LYS A 629 12.95 39.13 6.99
CA LYS A 629 13.29 38.29 5.82
C LYS A 629 12.07 37.68 5.13
N SER A 630 10.85 38.04 5.53
CA SER A 630 9.62 37.50 4.94
C SER A 630 9.55 37.72 3.43
N ASN A 631 9.89 38.92 2.94
CA ASN A 631 9.84 39.21 1.50
C ASN A 631 10.84 38.36 0.72
N GLU A 632 12.08 38.26 1.22
CA GLU A 632 13.14 37.47 0.58
C GLU A 632 12.76 35.99 0.50
N TRP A 633 12.23 35.44 1.60
CA TRP A 633 11.80 34.04 1.64
C TRP A 633 10.68 33.77 0.62
N CYS A 634 9.66 34.63 0.58
CA CYS A 634 8.52 34.52 -0.34
C CYS A 634 8.91 34.68 -1.81
N GLN A 635 9.86 35.58 -2.14
CA GLN A 635 10.30 35.76 -3.52
C GLN A 635 11.02 34.54 -4.09
N ASN A 636 11.62 33.72 -3.22
CA ASN A 636 12.32 32.50 -3.58
C ASN A 636 11.43 31.24 -3.60
N ALA A 637 10.11 31.39 -3.47
CA ALA A 637 9.18 30.28 -3.71
C ALA A 637 9.33 29.74 -5.14
N ASN A 638 9.59 28.44 -5.25
CA ASN A 638 9.92 27.78 -6.51
C ASN A 638 9.02 26.54 -6.73
N PRO A 639 7.90 26.69 -7.45
CA PRO A 639 7.17 25.55 -7.98
C PRO A 639 8.04 24.81 -8.99
N ASN A 640 8.22 23.52 -8.78
CA ASN A 640 8.99 22.65 -9.65
C ASN A 640 8.43 21.23 -9.64
N GLN A 641 8.87 20.42 -10.58
CA GLN A 641 8.50 19.03 -10.71
C GLN A 641 9.76 18.16 -10.80
N GLN A 642 9.72 16.99 -10.16
CA GLN A 642 10.75 15.97 -10.32
C GLN A 642 10.10 14.71 -10.87
N LYS A 643 10.64 14.20 -11.96
CA LYS A 643 10.30 12.86 -12.44
C LYS A 643 11.07 11.85 -11.60
N GLU A 644 10.39 11.26 -10.61
CA GLU A 644 10.97 10.25 -9.74
C GLU A 644 10.56 8.87 -10.21
N LYS A 645 11.47 8.21 -10.94
CA LYS A 645 11.23 6.92 -11.59
C LYS A 645 10.01 6.95 -12.53
N GLN A 646 8.81 6.83 -11.97
CA GLN A 646 7.54 6.39 -12.57
C GLN A 646 6.43 7.44 -12.41
N LEU A 647 6.62 8.44 -11.54
CA LEU A 647 5.63 9.47 -11.22
C LEU A 647 6.27 10.86 -11.24
N THR A 648 5.53 11.85 -11.75
CA THR A 648 5.92 13.26 -11.63
C THR A 648 5.45 13.75 -10.28
N LYS A 649 6.39 14.10 -9.40
CA LYS A 649 6.08 14.70 -8.11
C LYS A 649 6.19 16.21 -8.21
N ASN A 650 5.14 16.89 -7.75
CA ASN A 650 5.10 18.34 -7.62
C ASN A 650 5.80 18.76 -6.33
N TYR A 651 6.59 19.82 -6.41
CA TYR A 651 7.27 20.42 -5.27
C TYR A 651 7.02 21.93 -5.26
N LEU A 652 6.73 22.44 -4.07
CA LEU A 652 6.84 23.86 -3.76
C LEU A 652 8.06 24.05 -2.85
N SER A 653 9.20 24.36 -3.47
CA SER A 653 10.46 24.50 -2.76
C SER A 653 10.70 25.93 -2.29
N PHE A 654 11.26 26.06 -1.10
CA PHE A 654 11.67 27.31 -0.48
C PHE A 654 13.13 27.22 -0.03
N PRO A 655 13.79 28.36 0.22
CA PRO A 655 15.05 28.35 0.94
C PRO A 655 14.88 27.83 2.38
N GLN A 656 15.99 27.77 3.12
CA GLN A 656 15.98 27.43 4.54
C GLN A 656 15.09 28.38 5.38
N PRO A 657 14.68 27.98 6.60
CA PRO A 657 13.85 28.82 7.48
C PRO A 657 14.46 30.21 7.69
N VAL A 658 13.61 31.23 7.90
CA VAL A 658 14.00 32.65 7.84
C VAL A 658 15.12 33.03 8.79
N ASP A 659 15.20 32.37 9.96
CA ASP A 659 16.24 32.63 10.96
C ASP A 659 17.64 32.17 10.52
N PHE A 660 17.72 31.31 9.50
CA PHE A 660 18.98 30.80 8.97
C PHE A 660 19.40 31.49 7.68
N MET A 661 18.49 32.21 7.00
CA MET A 661 18.82 33.02 5.83
C MET A 661 19.90 34.05 6.18
N LYS A 662 20.78 34.42 5.24
CA LYS A 662 21.87 35.36 5.52
C LYS A 662 21.40 36.79 5.36
#